data_AF-A0AAE9Z8V3-F1
#
_entry.id   AF-A0AAE9Z8V3-F1
#
_cell.length_a   1.000
_cell.length_b   1.000
_cell.length_c   1.000
_cell.angle_alpha   90.00
_cell.angle_beta   90.00
_cell.angle_gamma   90.00
#
_symmetry.space_group_name_H-M   'P 1'
#
loop_
_entity.id
_entity.type
_entity.pdbx_description
1 polymer ?
#
loop_
_entity_poly.entity_id
_entity_poly.type
_entity_poly.pdbx_seq_one_letter_code
_entity_poly.pdbx_strand_id
1 'polypeptide(L)'
;MFNKIITRSLMLSLPFIANWATASETFSYQQGSMGYTGAVSTQFGAARAQNATSETHIFRYNGTRRYYNLEYFALDDIGNKGQVESAKLIFYRTGGYVYTTSDIYARQILDPDDLGRDYPTGWKVGSGFRAGANLESRDDSLNVDAKWRSSDPHGPDDLNKDYFQGVLKTLEQSPFFTPQPGDAIGTAYELDVTADVLCIQEKRCPNHGWALFHDNDNANIQHLTASSNYPDSRYRPKLIVTYGAGPDNMEPLVIESFPYNESVTSINHKITLSLLTNEKANCKYDLSPLTSFEKMNFSMHSADGTSHSSLWPVTELATRSHLYGRCQDHAGNISRTPHVYTFTVTENLDNGGATKLPYQPDDLLPGISPEEVLKTLYTSTNTDLKITLGDLFTTKGGIYSYQVQGHASCQNSVSFNICTFNNDTPSTELLTVNYTGAGLSGSHKIIVVTQAANTAATTNYITNNKDIIMPDYGETPPIKGESRVDPVTGATIKRLTDASEIDDSDDALIVYSRYSPENSNGDYLLVFGSNSTSSRVIDRKTGKTVAKLTGENGKTIGENHEVRWDNSGRHPNRVYYVSGMTFWMIDDITDQANSRVMLKDFAPLFPNSTKIYNDAEGDSSNDSDHWAWMAVHYGEHATGNNTYLVDAFIHYQVSTDTVHAMAPGDLAESNQAGGGLTIEADKAKHTGTPTFSYRPNMIEMSPSGTGIVIHMGRKWDDAAYGGAGADYIGSWFDGPHLWPVDFNYHNQAPVKISVSETHSGWAFNMLEQEVFISQNNRTDKLDAITIAGEKAGYDHRIEVASHGDLGWQQGFHFGKMPRSKPGWLFYNSYSRDNSLWAANQFMMIQIKPETQQPAIWRISPSYNHYDGNYRDEAPAAINMSGNRIYWSSNWGGALDHREVFMIELPDNWDKTLNSRTAQLIH
;
A
#
# COMPACT_ATOMS: atom_id res chain seq x y z
N MET A 1 -6.43 -52.63 57.93
CA MET A 1 -5.67 -53.37 56.90
C MET A 1 -6.16 -52.94 55.53
N PHE A 2 -5.30 -52.19 54.83
CA PHE A 2 -5.24 -51.89 53.40
C PHE A 2 -6.52 -51.58 52.58
N ASN A 3 -6.82 -50.27 52.53
CA ASN A 3 -7.14 -49.39 51.39
C ASN A 3 -7.60 -50.00 50.05
N LYS A 4 -8.87 -49.74 49.72
CA LYS A 4 -9.31 -49.15 48.44
C LYS A 4 -10.74 -48.61 48.60
N ILE A 5 -10.87 -47.35 48.98
CA ILE A 5 -12.14 -46.60 48.91
C ILE A 5 -12.03 -45.71 47.67
N ILE A 6 -12.80 -46.07 46.64
CA ILE A 6 -13.08 -45.22 45.48
C ILE A 6 -14.32 -44.40 45.86
N THR A 7 -14.10 -43.16 46.25
CA THR A 7 -15.17 -42.18 46.45
C THR A 7 -15.52 -41.58 45.09
N ARG A 8 -16.62 -42.04 44.49
CA ARG A 8 -17.29 -41.30 43.41
C ARG A 8 -18.05 -40.14 44.04
N SER A 9 -17.45 -38.94 43.99
CA SER A 9 -18.19 -37.71 44.29
C SER A 9 -19.08 -37.35 43.10
N LEU A 10 -20.37 -37.29 43.39
CA LEU A 10 -21.42 -36.69 42.59
C LEU A 10 -21.11 -35.18 42.45
N MET A 11 -20.64 -34.72 41.29
CA MET A 11 -20.69 -33.29 40.95
C MET A 11 -21.93 -33.05 40.10
N LEU A 12 -22.95 -32.44 40.73
CA LEU A 12 -23.97 -31.70 40.00
C LEU A 12 -23.25 -30.58 39.22
N SER A 13 -23.21 -30.69 37.89
CA SER A 13 -22.87 -29.57 37.03
C SER A 13 -24.08 -28.63 36.97
N LEU A 14 -24.11 -27.63 37.85
CA LEU A 14 -24.88 -26.41 37.60
C LEU A 14 -24.32 -25.75 36.32
N PRO A 15 -25.15 -25.28 35.39
CA PRO A 15 -24.67 -24.40 34.34
C PRO A 15 -24.20 -23.09 34.99
N PHE A 16 -22.89 -22.85 34.93
CA PHE A 16 -22.35 -21.50 35.13
C PHE A 16 -22.89 -20.64 33.98
N ILE A 17 -23.92 -19.84 34.26
CA ILE A 17 -24.20 -18.64 33.47
C ILE A 17 -23.07 -17.68 33.81
N ALA A 18 -22.01 -17.70 33.01
CA ALA A 18 -21.02 -16.64 33.02
C ALA A 18 -21.69 -15.41 32.39
N ASN A 19 -22.30 -14.56 33.21
CA ASN A 19 -22.58 -13.19 32.82
C ASN A 19 -21.22 -12.49 32.67
N TRP A 20 -20.72 -12.45 31.44
CA TRP A 20 -19.64 -11.54 31.08
C TRP A 20 -20.26 -10.14 31.05
N ALA A 21 -19.99 -9.35 32.09
CA ALA A 21 -20.28 -7.92 32.06
C ALA A 21 -19.38 -7.29 30.98
N THR A 22 -20.00 -6.71 29.96
CA THR A 22 -19.32 -5.86 28.99
C THR A 22 -18.74 -4.64 29.72
N ALA A 23 -17.43 -4.44 29.62
CA ALA A 23 -16.72 -3.44 30.42
C ALA A 23 -16.94 -2.03 29.85
N SER A 24 -17.29 -1.08 30.71
CA SER A 24 -17.29 0.36 30.40
C SER A 24 -15.88 0.84 30.00
N GLU A 25 -15.76 1.61 28.93
CA GLU A 25 -14.48 2.15 28.45
C GLU A 25 -14.26 3.54 29.04
N THR A 26 -13.10 3.83 29.66
CA THR A 26 -12.81 5.16 30.26
C THR A 26 -11.57 5.79 29.63
N PHE A 27 -11.73 7.02 29.14
CA PHE A 27 -10.70 7.84 28.51
C PHE A 27 -10.32 9.03 29.39
N SER A 28 -9.07 9.46 29.26
CA SER A 28 -8.48 10.54 30.04
C SER A 28 -7.71 11.48 29.11
N TYR A 29 -8.22 12.70 28.94
CA TYR A 29 -7.63 13.78 28.15
C TYR A 29 -6.91 14.75 29.10
N GLN A 30 -5.58 14.84 29.02
CA GLN A 30 -4.76 15.75 29.84
C GLN A 30 -3.48 16.13 29.10
N GLN A 31 -3.23 17.44 28.91
CA GLN A 31 -2.13 17.93 28.07
C GLN A 31 -0.76 17.40 28.53
N GLY A 32 -0.02 16.74 27.62
CA GLY A 32 1.30 16.18 27.90
C GLY A 32 1.30 14.90 28.75
N SER A 33 0.13 14.29 28.99
CA SER A 33 -0.02 12.99 29.64
C SER A 33 -0.41 11.94 28.61
N MET A 34 0.22 10.76 28.65
CA MET A 34 -0.04 9.65 27.72
C MET A 34 0.01 10.04 26.22
N GLY A 35 0.81 11.05 25.87
CA GLY A 35 0.94 11.54 24.48
C GLY A 35 -0.18 12.48 24.01
N TYR A 36 -1.19 12.80 24.83
CA TYR A 36 -2.26 13.72 24.47
C TYR A 36 -1.77 15.17 24.39
N THR A 37 -2.04 15.86 23.27
CA THR A 37 -1.59 17.24 23.03
C THR A 37 -2.72 18.21 22.64
N GLY A 38 -3.98 17.79 22.81
CA GLY A 38 -5.16 18.49 22.33
C GLY A 38 -5.86 19.43 23.33
N ALA A 39 -5.28 19.71 24.50
CA ALA A 39 -5.88 20.62 25.48
C ALA A 39 -5.23 22.01 25.47
N VAL A 40 -6.06 23.05 25.52
CA VAL A 40 -5.63 24.46 25.50
C VAL A 40 -6.41 25.26 26.54
N SER A 41 -5.69 26.08 27.30
CA SER A 41 -6.22 26.98 28.31
C SER A 41 -5.87 28.41 27.94
N THR A 42 -6.85 29.31 27.90
CA THR A 42 -6.62 30.71 27.53
C THR A 42 -7.21 31.65 28.55
N GLN A 43 -6.38 32.53 29.10
CA GLN A 43 -6.82 33.57 30.02
C GLN A 43 -7.21 34.84 29.25
N PHE A 44 -8.31 35.46 29.66
CA PHE A 44 -8.76 36.76 29.15
C PHE A 44 -8.60 37.84 30.22
N GLY A 45 -7.85 38.88 29.87
CA GLY A 45 -7.55 40.02 30.73
C GLY A 45 -8.45 41.23 30.56
N ALA A 46 -8.31 42.18 31.49
CA ALA A 46 -8.97 43.48 31.57
C ALA A 46 -9.06 44.35 30.29
N ALA A 47 -8.23 44.10 29.28
CA ALA A 47 -8.22 44.80 28.00
C ALA A 47 -8.63 43.90 26.82
N ARG A 48 -9.30 42.77 27.11
CA ARG A 48 -9.56 41.66 26.16
C ARG A 48 -8.28 41.03 25.58
N ALA A 49 -7.14 41.25 26.24
CA ALA A 49 -5.88 40.60 25.89
C ALA A 49 -5.93 39.12 26.26
N GLN A 50 -5.52 38.27 25.32
CA GLN A 50 -5.45 36.83 25.49
C GLN A 50 -4.07 36.42 25.96
N ASN A 51 -4.03 35.40 26.81
CA ASN A 51 -2.80 34.75 27.19
C ASN A 51 -3.03 33.24 27.26
N ALA A 52 -2.64 32.55 26.19
CA ALA A 52 -2.62 31.09 26.11
C ALA A 52 -1.27 30.49 26.57
N THR A 53 -0.39 31.30 27.19
CA THR A 53 0.91 30.86 27.73
C THR A 53 0.97 30.89 29.26
N SER A 54 -0.07 31.43 29.91
CA SER A 54 -0.14 31.45 31.37
C SER A 54 -0.10 30.02 31.90
N GLU A 55 0.70 29.77 32.93
CA GLU A 55 0.79 28.45 33.57
C GLU A 55 -0.37 28.19 34.53
N THR A 56 -1.07 29.23 34.98
CA THR A 56 -2.13 29.15 36.01
C THR A 56 -3.33 30.05 35.70
N HIS A 57 -4.50 29.69 36.19
CA HIS A 57 -5.72 30.48 36.08
C HIS A 57 -5.79 31.62 37.09
N ILE A 58 -6.49 32.69 36.68
CA ILE A 58 -6.83 33.84 37.53
C ILE A 58 -8.32 34.12 37.44
N PHE A 59 -8.99 34.26 38.59
CA PHE A 59 -10.41 34.60 38.72
C PHE A 59 -10.52 35.85 39.60
N ARG A 60 -10.72 37.01 38.97
CA ARG A 60 -10.69 38.29 39.70
C ARG A 60 -11.63 39.32 39.11
N TYR A 61 -12.34 40.03 39.98
CA TYR A 61 -12.89 41.35 39.70
C TYR A 61 -12.15 42.43 40.50
N ASN A 62 -11.88 43.57 39.86
CA ASN A 62 -11.23 44.71 40.52
C ASN A 62 -12.12 45.95 40.63
N GLY A 63 -13.43 45.81 40.44
CA GLY A 63 -14.40 46.93 40.42
C GLY A 63 -14.71 47.45 39.01
N THR A 64 -13.84 47.20 38.02
CA THR A 64 -14.03 47.68 36.63
C THR A 64 -13.74 46.62 35.57
N ARG A 65 -13.04 45.53 35.92
CA ARG A 65 -12.54 44.49 35.00
C ARG A 65 -12.67 43.11 35.64
N ARG A 66 -13.29 42.16 34.92
CA ARG A 66 -13.33 40.73 35.28
C ARG A 66 -12.29 39.94 34.47
N TYR A 67 -11.73 38.90 35.09
CA TYR A 67 -10.80 37.95 34.45
C TYR A 67 -11.44 36.58 34.38
N TYR A 68 -11.38 35.95 33.21
CA TYR A 68 -11.94 34.63 32.95
C TYR A 68 -10.93 33.74 32.22
N ASN A 69 -11.19 32.44 32.22
CA ASN A 69 -10.34 31.43 31.58
C ASN A 69 -11.20 30.53 30.70
N LEU A 70 -10.68 30.12 29.54
CA LEU A 70 -11.32 29.17 28.64
C LEU A 70 -10.51 27.88 28.63
N GLU A 71 -11.21 26.75 28.62
CA GLU A 71 -10.64 25.41 28.58
C GLU A 71 -11.19 24.62 27.40
N TYR A 72 -10.28 24.11 26.56
CA TYR A 72 -10.59 23.27 25.43
C TYR A 72 -9.91 21.92 25.52
N PHE A 73 -10.62 20.87 25.09
CA PHE A 73 -10.07 19.53 24.88
C PHE A 73 -10.51 19.05 23.49
N ALA A 74 -9.55 18.74 22.62
CA ALA A 74 -9.83 18.00 21.40
C ALA A 74 -10.28 16.58 21.79
N LEU A 75 -11.46 16.19 21.31
CA LEU A 75 -12.04 14.86 21.50
C LEU A 75 -11.98 14.12 20.15
N ASP A 76 -11.76 12.80 20.19
CA ASP A 76 -11.89 11.94 19.01
C ASP A 76 -13.36 11.89 18.52
N ASP A 77 -13.68 11.11 17.48
CA ASP A 77 -15.09 10.94 17.05
C ASP A 77 -15.88 10.12 18.08
N ILE A 78 -16.32 10.79 19.14
CA ILE A 78 -17.06 10.21 20.26
C ILE A 78 -18.45 9.72 19.86
N GLY A 79 -18.93 10.04 18.64
CA GLY A 79 -20.22 9.57 18.11
C GLY A 79 -20.26 8.07 17.83
N ASN A 80 -19.11 7.42 17.63
CA ASN A 80 -19.00 5.98 17.39
C ASN A 80 -18.63 5.18 18.65
N LYS A 81 -18.50 5.86 19.81
CA LYS A 81 -18.30 5.23 21.11
C LYS A 81 -19.64 4.83 21.71
N GLY A 82 -19.61 3.96 22.72
CA GLY A 82 -20.80 3.68 23.53
C GLY A 82 -21.38 4.96 24.14
N GLN A 83 -22.62 4.92 24.64
CA GLN A 83 -23.24 6.11 25.23
C GLN A 83 -22.35 6.67 26.36
N VAL A 84 -22.11 7.99 26.40
CA VAL A 84 -21.38 8.61 27.51
C VAL A 84 -22.18 8.38 28.81
N GLU A 85 -21.65 7.56 29.71
CA GLU A 85 -22.23 7.28 31.02
C GLU A 85 -21.84 8.35 32.04
N SER A 86 -20.60 8.86 31.96
CA SER A 86 -20.14 9.97 32.78
C SER A 86 -19.01 10.75 32.11
N ALA A 87 -18.90 12.05 32.40
CA ALA A 87 -17.74 12.86 32.07
C ALA A 87 -17.41 13.85 33.20
N LYS A 88 -16.12 13.94 33.55
CA LYS A 88 -15.61 14.79 34.63
C LYS A 88 -14.49 15.70 34.15
N LEU A 89 -14.63 17.00 34.37
CA LEU A 89 -13.58 17.98 34.18
C LEU A 89 -12.92 18.28 35.53
N ILE A 90 -11.60 18.14 35.61
CA ILE A 90 -10.84 18.20 36.87
C ILE A 90 -9.76 19.27 36.78
N PHE A 91 -9.73 20.15 37.78
CA PHE A 91 -8.69 21.16 37.98
C PHE A 91 -7.91 20.88 39.27
N TYR A 92 -6.62 21.17 39.28
CA TYR A 92 -5.78 20.95 40.46
C TYR A 92 -5.28 22.25 41.04
N ARG A 93 -5.33 22.38 42.36
CA ARG A 93 -4.67 23.48 43.08
C ARG A 93 -3.17 23.34 42.97
N THR A 94 -2.48 24.36 42.46
CA THR A 94 -1.02 24.38 42.31
C THR A 94 -0.32 25.44 43.14
N GLY A 95 -1.07 26.34 43.77
CA GLY A 95 -0.53 27.39 44.63
C GLY A 95 -1.51 28.54 44.77
N GLY A 96 -1.01 29.76 44.70
CA GLY A 96 -1.83 30.97 44.61
C GLY A 96 -2.45 31.44 45.92
N TYR A 97 -3.33 32.44 45.79
CA TYR A 97 -3.99 33.10 46.91
C TYR A 97 -5.49 33.26 46.68
N VAL A 98 -6.28 33.01 47.73
CA VAL A 98 -7.73 33.27 47.78
C VAL A 98 -7.94 34.44 48.76
N TYR A 99 -8.03 35.67 48.26
CA TYR A 99 -8.30 36.85 49.08
C TYR A 99 -9.79 37.03 49.34
N THR A 100 -10.61 36.68 48.36
CA THR A 100 -12.07 36.66 48.45
C THR A 100 -12.57 35.51 47.59
N THR A 101 -13.31 34.59 48.20
CA THR A 101 -13.81 33.37 47.54
C THR A 101 -14.99 33.66 46.62
N SER A 102 -15.24 32.74 45.69
CA SER A 102 -16.31 32.75 44.70
C SER A 102 -16.52 31.33 44.20
N ASP A 103 -17.73 31.04 43.74
CA ASP A 103 -18.00 29.82 43.00
C ASP A 103 -17.47 29.98 41.57
N ILE A 104 -16.67 29.01 41.13
CA ILE A 104 -16.10 28.97 39.78
C ILE A 104 -16.89 27.98 38.94
N TYR A 105 -17.77 28.52 38.10
CA TYR A 105 -18.63 27.79 37.19
C TYR A 105 -17.88 27.39 35.92
N ALA A 106 -18.08 26.16 35.43
CA ALA A 106 -17.69 25.73 34.10
C ALA A 106 -18.90 25.69 33.19
N ARG A 107 -18.93 26.54 32.16
CA ARG A 107 -20.05 26.67 31.23
C ARG A 107 -19.62 26.23 29.84
N GLN A 108 -20.32 25.27 29.24
CA GLN A 108 -20.10 24.91 27.84
C GLN A 108 -20.40 26.13 26.95
N ILE A 109 -19.42 26.55 26.16
CA ILE A 109 -19.56 27.70 25.29
C ILE A 109 -19.95 27.27 23.87
N LEU A 110 -20.83 28.04 23.26
CA LEU A 110 -20.90 28.19 21.81
C LEU A 110 -20.20 29.50 21.50
N ASP A 111 -19.07 29.42 20.82
CA ASP A 111 -18.34 30.58 20.30
C ASP A 111 -18.76 30.86 18.84
N PRO A 112 -19.75 31.74 18.57
CA PRO A 112 -20.17 32.07 17.21
C PRO A 112 -19.32 33.15 16.53
N ASP A 113 -18.47 33.87 17.27
CA ASP A 113 -17.72 35.04 16.83
C ASP A 113 -16.20 34.93 17.01
N ASP A 114 -15.73 33.74 17.40
CA ASP A 114 -14.34 33.29 17.39
C ASP A 114 -13.43 34.22 18.19
N LEU A 115 -13.55 34.09 19.51
CA LEU A 115 -13.04 35.04 20.49
C LEU A 115 -11.50 35.07 20.61
N GLY A 116 -10.71 34.46 19.72
CA GLY A 116 -9.25 34.60 19.80
C GLY A 116 -8.32 33.92 18.81
N ARG A 117 -7.17 34.59 18.54
CA ARG A 117 -6.08 34.09 17.68
C ARG A 117 -5.36 32.87 18.25
N ASP A 118 -5.36 32.73 19.57
CA ASP A 118 -4.58 31.73 20.31
C ASP A 118 -5.46 30.58 20.87
N TYR A 119 -6.76 30.54 20.54
CA TYR A 119 -7.69 29.48 20.94
C TYR A 119 -8.01 28.53 19.75
N PRO A 120 -8.18 27.21 19.95
CA PRO A 120 -8.13 26.21 18.86
C PRO A 120 -9.22 26.31 17.79
N THR A 121 -10.33 27.01 18.05
CA THR A 121 -11.41 27.21 17.07
C THR A 121 -11.09 28.27 16.00
N GLY A 122 -9.94 28.97 16.14
CA GLY A 122 -9.54 30.13 15.36
C GLY A 122 -9.67 30.04 13.83
N TRP A 123 -10.49 30.93 13.27
CA TRP A 123 -10.30 31.48 11.93
C TRP A 123 -9.23 32.58 11.98
N LYS A 124 -8.21 32.43 11.14
CA LYS A 124 -7.38 33.57 10.75
C LYS A 124 -8.23 34.53 9.93
N VAL A 125 -8.16 35.81 10.28
CA VAL A 125 -8.56 36.95 9.45
C VAL A 125 -8.09 36.72 8.01
N GLY A 126 -9.01 36.33 7.14
CA GLY A 126 -8.82 36.45 5.69
C GLY A 126 -8.66 37.93 5.37
N SER A 127 -7.88 38.25 4.34
CA SER A 127 -7.69 39.60 3.83
C SER A 127 -9.05 40.23 3.47
N GLY A 128 -9.69 40.89 4.43
CA GLY A 128 -11.02 41.48 4.28
C GLY A 128 -11.85 41.67 5.56
N PHE A 129 -11.52 41.06 6.71
CA PHE A 129 -12.37 41.15 7.92
C PHE A 129 -11.56 41.46 9.19
N ARG A 130 -11.69 42.66 9.76
CA ARG A 130 -11.01 43.06 11.01
C ARG A 130 -11.89 42.75 12.21
N ALA A 131 -11.44 41.85 13.09
CA ALA A 131 -12.04 41.68 14.41
C ALA A 131 -11.59 42.83 15.33
N GLY A 132 -12.55 43.63 15.78
CA GLY A 132 -12.34 44.72 16.72
C GLY A 132 -13.56 45.62 16.78
N ALA A 133 -14.48 45.33 17.70
CA ALA A 133 -15.38 46.34 18.26
C ALA A 133 -14.53 47.40 18.99
N ASN A 134 -13.99 48.34 18.20
CA ASN A 134 -13.70 49.75 18.47
C ASN A 134 -12.78 50.30 17.36
N LEU A 135 -13.33 50.31 16.15
CA LEU A 135 -13.33 51.46 15.26
C LEU A 135 -14.63 51.31 14.49
N GLU A 136 -15.70 51.78 15.14
CA GLU A 136 -17.00 51.98 14.52
C GLU A 136 -16.79 52.54 13.11
N SER A 137 -17.56 52.02 12.16
CA SER A 137 -17.99 52.80 11.03
C SER A 137 -18.75 54.01 11.58
N ARG A 138 -18.01 55.05 11.95
CA ARG A 138 -18.62 56.36 12.10
C ARG A 138 -18.97 56.78 10.69
N ASP A 139 -20.21 56.57 10.29
CA ASP A 139 -20.78 57.43 9.27
C ASP A 139 -20.91 58.82 9.90
N ASP A 140 -19.84 59.59 9.78
CA ASP A 140 -19.72 60.97 10.26
C ASP A 140 -20.80 61.91 9.67
N SER A 141 -21.62 61.45 8.72
CA SER A 141 -22.63 62.26 8.07
C SER A 141 -23.94 62.41 8.84
N LEU A 142 -24.25 61.53 9.81
CA LEU A 142 -25.57 61.52 10.46
C LEU A 142 -25.58 61.62 11.99
N ASN A 143 -24.45 61.51 12.68
CA ASN A 143 -24.34 61.73 14.14
C ASN A 143 -25.37 60.92 14.99
N VAL A 144 -25.82 59.75 14.50
CA VAL A 144 -26.66 58.83 15.26
C VAL A 144 -26.01 57.44 15.24
N ASP A 145 -25.84 56.89 16.43
CA ASP A 145 -25.17 55.63 16.70
C ASP A 145 -26.08 54.45 16.32
N ALA A 146 -25.73 53.71 15.27
CA ALA A 146 -26.54 52.61 14.75
C ALA A 146 -26.10 51.27 15.38
N LYS A 147 -26.70 50.93 16.52
CA LYS A 147 -26.50 49.62 17.18
C LYS A 147 -26.96 48.49 16.28
N TRP A 148 -26.05 47.63 15.81
CA TRP A 148 -26.40 46.50 14.96
C TRP A 148 -26.87 45.26 15.73
N ARG A 149 -26.55 45.14 17.03
CA ARG A 149 -27.14 44.15 17.95
C ARG A 149 -27.23 44.70 19.38
N SER A 150 -28.19 44.21 20.16
CA SER A 150 -28.39 44.53 21.59
C SER A 150 -27.27 44.00 22.51
N SER A 151 -26.16 43.51 21.96
CA SER A 151 -25.10 42.78 22.66
C SER A 151 -23.76 43.49 22.63
N ASP A 152 -23.66 44.69 22.06
CA ASP A 152 -22.40 45.43 21.97
C ASP A 152 -22.18 46.29 23.24
N PRO A 153 -21.24 45.91 24.13
CA PRO A 153 -21.08 46.52 25.44
C PRO A 153 -20.05 47.65 25.37
N HIS A 154 -20.50 48.91 25.51
CA HIS A 154 -19.62 50.09 25.42
C HIS A 154 -19.34 50.75 26.78
N GLY A 155 -19.90 50.24 27.88
CA GLY A 155 -19.73 50.81 29.22
C GLY A 155 -19.36 49.79 30.32
N PRO A 156 -18.78 50.23 31.45
CA PRO A 156 -18.55 49.39 32.63
C PRO A 156 -19.82 48.66 33.12
N ASP A 157 -20.99 49.24 32.88
CA ASP A 157 -22.30 48.67 33.24
C ASP A 157 -22.70 47.47 32.35
N ASP A 158 -22.16 47.37 31.13
CA ASP A 158 -22.42 46.25 30.22
C ASP A 158 -21.45 45.09 30.45
N LEU A 159 -20.30 45.32 31.11
CA LEU A 159 -19.34 44.28 31.52
C LEU A 159 -19.81 43.45 32.73
N ASN A 160 -20.87 43.90 33.40
CA ASN A 160 -21.50 43.22 34.55
C ASN A 160 -22.68 42.32 34.16
N LYS A 161 -23.08 42.26 32.89
CA LYS A 161 -24.15 41.38 32.40
C LYS A 161 -23.56 40.18 31.65
N ASP A 162 -24.23 39.03 31.76
CA ASP A 162 -23.82 37.71 31.24
C ASP A 162 -23.29 37.82 29.80
N TYR A 163 -21.96 37.76 29.64
CA TYR A 163 -21.25 38.20 28.44
C TYR A 163 -21.31 37.17 27.30
N PHE A 164 -21.78 35.96 27.59
CA PHE A 164 -21.87 34.91 26.59
C PHE A 164 -23.31 34.83 26.05
N GLN A 165 -23.63 35.56 24.98
CA GLN A 165 -24.92 35.37 24.27
C GLN A 165 -24.96 34.07 23.42
N GLY A 166 -24.13 33.09 23.77
CA GLY A 166 -24.03 31.77 23.16
C GLY A 166 -23.76 30.67 24.19
N VAL A 167 -24.29 30.75 25.41
CA VAL A 167 -24.17 29.61 26.34
C VAL A 167 -25.32 28.64 26.11
N LEU A 168 -24.98 27.36 26.00
CA LEU A 168 -25.95 26.27 25.84
C LEU A 168 -26.69 25.96 27.17
N LYS A 169 -26.24 26.54 28.30
CA LYS A 169 -26.74 26.30 29.66
C LYS A 169 -26.80 27.57 30.54
N THR A 170 -27.80 27.64 31.42
CA THR A 170 -27.91 28.71 32.43
C THR A 170 -26.89 28.52 33.57
N LEU A 171 -26.67 29.55 34.39
CA LEU A 171 -25.82 29.43 35.59
C LEU A 171 -26.33 28.34 36.55
N GLU A 172 -27.65 28.16 36.69
CA GLU A 172 -28.20 27.10 37.56
C GLU A 172 -27.91 25.68 37.03
N GLN A 173 -27.63 25.53 35.73
CA GLN A 173 -27.39 24.25 35.06
C GLN A 173 -25.89 23.92 34.93
N SER A 174 -25.01 24.82 35.38
CA SER A 174 -23.57 24.71 35.16
C SER A 174 -22.87 24.20 36.43
N PRO A 175 -22.01 23.19 36.33
CA PRO A 175 -21.25 22.71 37.49
C PRO A 175 -20.26 23.77 37.95
N PHE A 176 -19.99 23.84 39.26
CA PHE A 176 -19.02 24.77 39.84
C PHE A 176 -18.21 24.14 40.97
N PHE A 177 -17.08 24.76 41.29
CA PHE A 177 -16.27 24.46 42.46
C PHE A 177 -15.93 25.73 43.23
N THR A 178 -15.75 25.63 44.55
CA THR A 178 -15.50 26.78 45.42
C THR A 178 -14.14 26.66 46.11
N PRO A 179 -13.11 27.37 45.63
CA PRO A 179 -11.81 27.36 46.28
C PRO A 179 -11.82 27.97 47.69
N GLN A 180 -11.18 27.30 48.64
CA GLN A 180 -10.99 27.83 50.00
C GLN A 180 -9.54 28.22 50.24
N PRO A 181 -9.25 29.27 51.04
CA PRO A 181 -7.88 29.66 51.36
C PRO A 181 -7.01 28.51 51.89
N GLY A 182 -7.62 27.58 52.65
CA GLY A 182 -6.94 26.47 53.32
C GLY A 182 -6.76 25.18 52.51
N ASP A 183 -7.20 25.09 51.24
CA ASP A 183 -7.03 23.83 50.50
C ASP A 183 -5.54 23.52 50.28
N ALA A 184 -5.17 22.23 50.38
CA ALA A 184 -3.81 21.79 50.15
C ALA A 184 -3.41 21.89 48.66
N ILE A 185 -2.13 22.06 48.38
CA ILE A 185 -1.60 21.91 47.01
C ILE A 185 -1.86 20.46 46.56
N GLY A 186 -2.40 20.31 45.34
CA GLY A 186 -2.82 19.04 44.77
C GLY A 186 -4.30 18.70 44.99
N THR A 187 -5.06 19.50 45.74
CA THR A 187 -6.53 19.34 45.82
C THR A 187 -7.15 19.36 44.42
N ALA A 188 -7.93 18.32 44.11
CA ALA A 188 -8.66 18.19 42.86
C ALA A 188 -10.07 18.78 43.00
N TYR A 189 -10.43 19.66 42.09
CA TYR A 189 -11.77 20.22 41.94
C TYR A 189 -12.43 19.52 40.75
N GLU A 190 -13.38 18.62 41.01
CA GLU A 190 -14.08 17.84 39.99
C GLU A 190 -15.44 18.45 39.64
N LEU A 191 -15.70 18.59 38.35
CA LEU A 191 -16.94 19.11 37.78
C LEU A 191 -17.57 18.06 36.87
N ASP A 192 -18.86 17.77 37.08
CA ASP A 192 -19.62 16.88 36.22
C ASP A 192 -20.06 17.61 34.95
N VAL A 193 -19.45 17.23 33.83
CA VAL A 193 -19.73 17.77 32.48
C VAL A 193 -20.36 16.71 31.58
N THR A 194 -20.93 15.63 32.16
CA THR A 194 -21.53 14.51 31.43
C THR A 194 -22.54 14.98 30.39
N ALA A 195 -23.44 15.88 30.79
CA ALA A 195 -24.46 16.41 29.88
C ALA A 195 -23.88 17.26 28.73
N ASP A 196 -22.72 17.91 28.92
CA ASP A 196 -22.06 18.67 27.86
C ASP A 196 -21.44 17.72 26.82
N VAL A 197 -20.74 16.69 27.29
CA VAL A 197 -20.08 15.68 26.43
C VAL A 197 -21.12 14.79 25.74
N LEU A 198 -22.24 14.46 26.39
CA LEU A 198 -23.39 13.81 25.76
C LEU A 198 -23.97 14.67 24.64
N CYS A 199 -24.12 15.98 24.87
CA CYS A 199 -24.62 16.88 23.82
C CYS A 199 -23.67 16.93 22.61
N ILE A 200 -22.36 16.87 22.84
CA ILE A 200 -21.34 16.76 21.79
C ILE A 200 -21.44 15.41 21.08
N GLN A 201 -21.57 14.30 21.81
CA GLN A 201 -21.70 12.94 21.25
C GLN A 201 -22.93 12.81 20.34
N GLU A 202 -24.06 13.35 20.79
CA GLU A 202 -25.32 13.34 20.04
C GLU A 202 -25.36 14.40 18.92
N LYS A 203 -24.26 15.13 18.70
CA LYS A 203 -24.12 16.20 17.69
C LYS A 203 -25.17 17.31 17.86
N ARG A 204 -25.71 17.47 19.06
CA ARG A 204 -26.65 18.54 19.43
C ARG A 204 -25.93 19.84 19.81
N CYS A 205 -24.67 19.74 20.24
CA CYS A 205 -23.80 20.86 20.60
C CYS A 205 -22.43 20.69 19.92
N PRO A 206 -21.78 21.76 19.42
CA PRO A 206 -20.40 21.67 18.97
C PRO A 206 -19.43 21.64 20.18
N ASN A 207 -18.24 21.08 19.99
CA ASN A 207 -17.18 21.10 21.00
C ASN A 207 -16.34 22.38 20.87
N HIS A 208 -16.74 23.48 21.52
CA HIS A 208 -15.94 24.72 21.61
C HIS A 208 -15.30 24.91 23.00
N GLY A 209 -15.41 23.92 23.89
CA GLY A 209 -14.84 23.94 25.24
C GLY A 209 -15.73 24.59 26.29
N TRP A 210 -15.11 25.03 27.39
CA TRP A 210 -15.77 25.57 28.58
C TRP A 210 -15.19 26.91 28.99
N ALA A 211 -16.04 27.85 29.38
CA ALA A 211 -15.64 29.07 30.07
C ALA A 211 -15.70 28.87 31.58
N LEU A 212 -14.63 29.27 32.27
CA LEU A 212 -14.54 29.31 33.72
C LEU A 212 -14.86 30.72 34.22
N PHE A 213 -15.94 30.83 34.99
CA PHE A 213 -16.55 32.09 35.40
C PHE A 213 -16.73 32.16 36.92
N HIS A 214 -16.42 33.31 37.52
CA HIS A 214 -16.63 33.55 38.95
C HIS A 214 -17.91 34.39 39.17
N ASP A 215 -18.75 34.01 40.15
CA ASP A 215 -20.04 34.65 40.41
C ASP A 215 -20.00 35.88 41.32
N ASN A 216 -19.00 35.97 42.18
CA ASN A 216 -18.87 37.04 43.18
C ASN A 216 -18.22 38.27 42.54
N ASP A 217 -18.93 39.40 42.63
CA ASP A 217 -18.43 40.71 42.20
C ASP A 217 -17.21 41.18 42.99
N ASN A 218 -16.81 40.54 44.09
CA ASN A 218 -15.56 40.86 44.79
C ASN A 218 -14.54 39.73 44.72
N ALA A 219 -14.73 38.73 43.84
CA ALA A 219 -13.84 37.58 43.70
C ALA A 219 -12.39 38.03 43.47
N ASN A 220 -11.46 37.44 44.21
CA ASN A 220 -10.05 37.69 44.05
C ASN A 220 -9.25 36.42 44.38
N ILE A 221 -9.18 35.55 43.38
CA ILE A 221 -8.51 34.25 43.41
C ILE A 221 -7.45 34.26 42.31
N GLN A 222 -6.18 34.14 42.69
CA GLN A 222 -5.07 34.33 41.76
C GLN A 222 -4.13 33.12 41.78
N HIS A 223 -3.73 32.65 40.59
CA HIS A 223 -2.73 31.60 40.39
C HIS A 223 -3.06 30.28 41.09
N LEU A 224 -4.35 29.99 41.26
CA LEU A 224 -4.80 28.93 42.13
C LEU A 224 -4.78 27.56 41.44
N THR A 225 -5.40 27.46 40.25
CA THR A 225 -5.46 26.22 39.49
C THR A 225 -4.52 26.26 38.29
N ALA A 226 -3.95 25.12 37.94
CA ALA A 226 -3.07 25.00 36.78
C ALA A 226 -3.84 25.07 35.46
N SER A 227 -3.18 25.62 34.45
CA SER A 227 -3.59 25.60 33.04
C SER A 227 -2.97 24.40 32.30
N SER A 228 -3.33 24.21 31.03
CA SER A 228 -2.69 23.26 30.11
C SER A 228 -1.20 23.49 29.88
N ASN A 229 -0.64 24.66 30.22
CA ASN A 229 0.80 24.95 30.11
C ASN A 229 1.58 24.77 31.40
N TYR A 230 0.93 24.39 32.51
CA TYR A 230 1.62 24.25 33.79
C TYR A 230 2.82 23.28 33.68
N PRO A 231 4.00 23.55 34.28
CA PRO A 231 5.21 22.77 34.01
C PRO A 231 5.09 21.28 34.35
N ASP A 232 4.40 20.94 35.44
CA ASP A 232 4.13 19.54 35.83
C ASP A 232 2.80 19.07 35.24
N SER A 233 2.86 18.16 34.27
CA SER A 233 1.70 17.69 33.53
C SER A 233 0.64 17.00 34.40
N ARG A 234 1.01 16.50 35.58
CA ARG A 234 0.08 15.83 36.50
C ARG A 234 -0.97 16.77 37.08
N TYR A 235 -0.66 18.07 37.17
CA TYR A 235 -1.57 19.08 37.71
C TYR A 235 -2.36 19.85 36.64
N ARG A 236 -2.12 19.58 35.36
CA ARG A 236 -2.85 20.25 34.27
C ARG A 236 -4.33 19.85 34.26
N PRO A 237 -5.24 20.68 33.71
CA PRO A 237 -6.64 20.33 33.55
C PRO A 237 -6.83 18.98 32.87
N LYS A 238 -7.79 18.20 33.36
CA LYS A 238 -8.03 16.83 32.92
C LYS A 238 -9.51 16.60 32.67
N LEU A 239 -9.86 16.08 31.50
CA LEU A 239 -11.21 15.59 31.19
C LEU A 239 -11.21 14.05 31.18
N ILE A 240 -12.08 13.44 31.96
CA ILE A 240 -12.30 11.99 31.99
C ILE A 240 -13.67 11.70 31.40
N VAL A 241 -13.78 10.76 30.46
CA VAL A 241 -15.05 10.35 29.85
C VAL A 241 -15.18 8.84 29.94
N THR A 242 -16.31 8.35 30.46
CA THR A 242 -16.65 6.92 30.53
C THR A 242 -17.82 6.63 29.60
N TYR A 243 -17.65 5.63 28.74
CA TYR A 243 -18.65 5.15 27.78
C TYR A 243 -19.20 3.79 28.21
N GLY A 244 -20.52 3.62 28.10
CA GLY A 244 -21.22 2.36 28.39
C GLY A 244 -21.08 1.32 27.28
N ALA A 245 -21.46 0.08 27.58
CA ALA A 245 -21.53 -0.98 26.58
C ALA A 245 -22.72 -0.72 25.63
N GLY A 246 -22.46 -0.55 24.34
CA GLY A 246 -23.54 -0.29 23.36
C GLY A 246 -24.53 -1.47 23.24
N PRO A 247 -25.83 -1.22 23.05
CA PRO A 247 -26.78 -2.28 22.70
C PRO A 247 -26.53 -2.76 21.27
N ASP A 248 -26.32 -4.07 21.11
CA ASP A 248 -26.23 -4.72 19.81
C ASP A 248 -27.63 -4.92 19.22
N ASN A 249 -27.96 -4.12 18.21
CA ASN A 249 -29.22 -4.18 17.47
C ASN A 249 -29.01 -4.62 16.01
N MET A 250 -27.79 -5.07 15.66
CA MET A 250 -27.46 -5.47 14.30
C MET A 250 -27.81 -6.94 14.10
N GLU A 251 -28.29 -7.28 12.91
CA GLU A 251 -28.57 -8.68 12.58
C GLU A 251 -27.30 -9.39 12.09
N PRO A 252 -27.18 -10.71 12.33
CA PRO A 252 -26.16 -11.50 11.66
C PRO A 252 -26.32 -11.46 10.15
N LEU A 253 -25.27 -10.99 9.48
CA LEU A 253 -25.15 -10.97 8.03
C LEU A 253 -24.40 -12.22 7.58
N VAL A 254 -25.03 -12.97 6.68
CA VAL A 254 -24.36 -14.07 5.97
C VAL A 254 -23.45 -13.45 4.93
N ILE A 255 -22.13 -13.61 5.12
CA ILE A 255 -21.09 -13.08 4.25
C ILE A 255 -20.63 -14.10 3.21
N GLU A 256 -20.76 -15.40 3.51
CA GLU A 256 -20.50 -16.49 2.56
C GLU A 256 -21.50 -17.62 2.74
N SER A 257 -21.75 -18.39 1.67
CA SER A 257 -22.54 -19.61 1.75
C SER A 257 -22.11 -20.65 0.72
N PHE A 258 -22.44 -21.91 1.02
CA PHE A 258 -22.35 -23.00 0.07
C PHE A 258 -23.55 -23.94 0.27
N PRO A 259 -24.21 -24.43 -0.79
CA PRO A 259 -24.01 -24.06 -2.18
C PRO A 259 -24.77 -22.79 -2.58
N TYR A 260 -24.23 -22.00 -3.53
CA TYR A 260 -24.88 -20.79 -4.04
C TYR A 260 -24.86 -20.71 -5.58
N ASN A 261 -26.01 -21.03 -6.19
CA ASN A 261 -26.26 -21.00 -7.63
C ASN A 261 -25.34 -21.93 -8.45
N GLU A 262 -25.00 -23.09 -7.90
CA GLU A 262 -24.08 -24.05 -8.50
C GLU A 262 -24.65 -25.48 -8.57
N SER A 263 -24.04 -26.33 -9.41
CA SER A 263 -24.34 -27.76 -9.48
C SER A 263 -23.36 -28.54 -8.62
N VAL A 264 -23.86 -29.29 -7.64
CA VAL A 264 -23.05 -30.06 -6.68
C VAL A 264 -23.15 -31.55 -7.00
N THR A 265 -22.01 -32.22 -7.18
CA THR A 265 -22.00 -33.69 -7.33
C THR A 265 -22.06 -34.37 -5.97
N SER A 266 -22.93 -35.36 -5.81
CA SER A 266 -23.03 -36.17 -4.58
C SER A 266 -22.85 -37.65 -4.87
N ILE A 267 -22.07 -38.34 -4.01
CA ILE A 267 -21.86 -39.79 -4.05
C ILE A 267 -22.86 -40.58 -3.19
N ASN A 268 -23.64 -39.90 -2.35
CA ASN A 268 -24.50 -40.53 -1.33
C ASN A 268 -25.84 -39.81 -1.10
N HIS A 269 -26.28 -38.99 -2.07
CA HIS A 269 -27.46 -38.13 -1.97
C HIS A 269 -27.45 -37.21 -0.74
N LYS A 270 -26.27 -36.77 -0.31
CA LYS A 270 -26.10 -35.72 0.69
C LYS A 270 -25.17 -34.63 0.17
N ILE A 271 -25.45 -33.38 0.54
CA ILE A 271 -24.58 -32.24 0.26
C ILE A 271 -24.31 -31.47 1.55
N THR A 272 -23.18 -30.78 1.60
CA THR A 272 -22.89 -29.85 2.70
C THR A 272 -23.59 -28.53 2.41
N LEU A 273 -24.30 -28.00 3.41
CA LEU A 273 -24.75 -26.62 3.46
C LEU A 273 -23.83 -25.88 4.44
N SER A 274 -23.31 -24.71 4.09
CA SER A 274 -22.57 -23.85 5.00
C SER A 274 -22.94 -22.38 4.88
N LEU A 275 -22.80 -21.66 6.00
CA LEU A 275 -22.91 -20.20 6.09
C LEU A 275 -21.76 -19.66 6.93
N LEU A 276 -21.19 -18.53 6.52
CA LEU A 276 -20.30 -17.73 7.33
C LEU A 276 -21.03 -16.45 7.73
N THR A 277 -21.07 -16.11 9.01
CA THR A 277 -21.65 -14.87 9.52
C THR A 277 -20.57 -13.88 9.97
N ASN A 278 -20.85 -12.59 9.83
CA ASN A 278 -19.99 -11.49 10.29
C ASN A 278 -19.84 -11.41 11.82
N GLU A 279 -20.64 -12.17 12.56
CA GLU A 279 -20.64 -12.23 14.02
C GLU A 279 -21.08 -13.61 14.53
N LYS A 280 -20.96 -13.85 15.83
CA LYS A 280 -21.37 -15.13 16.42
C LYS A 280 -22.89 -15.27 16.40
N ALA A 281 -23.37 -16.27 15.67
CA ALA A 281 -24.78 -16.53 15.50
C ALA A 281 -25.14 -18.01 15.69
N ASN A 282 -26.44 -18.29 15.70
CA ASN A 282 -27.00 -19.63 15.53
C ASN A 282 -27.79 -19.63 14.22
N CYS A 283 -27.39 -20.45 13.26
CA CYS A 283 -28.05 -20.52 11.96
C CYS A 283 -28.94 -21.76 11.83
N LYS A 284 -30.13 -21.56 11.25
CA LYS A 284 -31.11 -22.59 10.93
C LYS A 284 -31.54 -22.47 9.48
N TYR A 285 -32.13 -23.52 8.92
CA TYR A 285 -32.64 -23.53 7.57
C TYR A 285 -33.92 -24.36 7.42
N ASP A 286 -34.69 -24.07 6.38
CA ASP A 286 -35.96 -24.73 6.05
C ASP A 286 -36.27 -24.68 4.53
N LEU A 287 -37.35 -25.34 4.11
CA LEU A 287 -37.82 -25.41 2.72
C LEU A 287 -38.67 -24.21 2.30
N SER A 288 -39.09 -23.35 3.24
CA SER A 288 -39.93 -22.19 2.97
C SER A 288 -39.26 -20.88 3.43
N PRO A 289 -39.28 -19.81 2.60
CA PRO A 289 -38.74 -18.51 2.98
C PRO A 289 -39.57 -17.80 4.06
N LEU A 290 -40.82 -18.25 4.26
CA LEU A 290 -41.78 -17.67 5.20
C LEU A 290 -41.67 -18.27 6.61
N THR A 291 -40.87 -19.32 6.79
CA THR A 291 -40.67 -19.93 8.10
C THR A 291 -39.86 -19.01 9.00
N SER A 292 -40.43 -18.60 10.13
CA SER A 292 -39.72 -17.83 11.16
C SER A 292 -38.57 -18.65 11.75
N PHE A 293 -37.49 -18.00 12.19
CA PHE A 293 -36.31 -18.66 12.76
C PHE A 293 -36.64 -19.72 13.83
N GLU A 294 -37.59 -19.44 14.73
CA GLU A 294 -38.01 -20.40 15.78
C GLU A 294 -38.70 -21.66 15.27
N LYS A 295 -39.27 -21.61 14.06
CA LYS A 295 -40.02 -22.71 13.43
C LYS A 295 -39.21 -23.44 12.37
N MET A 296 -37.98 -23.00 12.09
CA MET A 296 -37.11 -23.69 11.12
C MET A 296 -36.69 -25.05 11.68
N ASN A 297 -36.93 -26.09 10.90
CA ASN A 297 -36.81 -27.48 11.36
C ASN A 297 -35.36 -27.99 11.44
N PHE A 298 -34.44 -27.36 10.71
CA PHE A 298 -33.06 -27.83 10.61
C PHE A 298 -32.10 -26.78 11.15
N SER A 299 -31.13 -27.22 11.95
CA SER A 299 -30.10 -26.36 12.54
C SER A 299 -28.75 -26.67 11.93
N MET A 300 -27.87 -25.66 11.87
CA MET A 300 -26.49 -25.81 11.45
C MET A 300 -25.58 -25.87 12.67
N HIS A 301 -24.54 -26.69 12.60
CA HIS A 301 -23.53 -26.80 13.64
C HIS A 301 -22.43 -25.76 13.44
N SER A 302 -21.92 -25.18 14.51
CA SER A 302 -20.76 -24.28 14.50
C SER A 302 -19.88 -24.53 15.72
N ALA A 303 -18.56 -24.45 15.51
CA ALA A 303 -17.56 -24.60 16.58
C ALA A 303 -17.05 -23.24 17.10
N ASP A 304 -16.97 -22.24 16.23
CA ASP A 304 -16.47 -20.89 16.51
C ASP A 304 -17.60 -19.86 16.74
N GLY A 305 -18.82 -20.21 16.35
CA GLY A 305 -20.02 -19.37 16.38
C GLY A 305 -20.24 -18.58 15.09
N THR A 306 -19.28 -18.56 14.16
CA THR A 306 -19.31 -17.76 12.92
C THR A 306 -19.38 -18.61 11.66
N SER A 307 -18.80 -19.81 11.68
CA SER A 307 -18.83 -20.77 10.58
C SER A 307 -19.84 -21.89 10.89
N HIS A 308 -20.87 -21.98 10.07
CA HIS A 308 -22.00 -22.89 10.26
C HIS A 308 -22.01 -23.93 9.15
N SER A 309 -22.24 -25.21 9.48
CA SER A 309 -22.43 -26.26 8.48
C SER A 309 -23.45 -27.31 8.87
N SER A 310 -24.07 -27.96 7.89
CA SER A 310 -24.95 -29.12 8.05
C SER A 310 -24.92 -30.00 6.80
N LEU A 311 -25.31 -31.27 6.94
CA LEU A 311 -25.49 -32.18 5.81
C LEU A 311 -26.98 -32.26 5.44
N TRP A 312 -27.31 -31.92 4.20
CA TRP A 312 -28.67 -31.99 3.67
C TRP A 312 -28.89 -33.24 2.81
N PRO A 313 -29.90 -34.07 3.11
CA PRO A 313 -30.28 -35.19 2.24
C PRO A 313 -31.05 -34.67 1.02
N VAL A 314 -30.65 -35.14 -0.16
CA VAL A 314 -31.22 -34.78 -1.44
C VAL A 314 -32.22 -35.85 -1.85
N THR A 315 -33.47 -35.47 -2.08
CA THR A 315 -34.55 -36.42 -2.41
C THR A 315 -34.68 -36.70 -3.90
N GLU A 316 -34.28 -35.75 -4.76
CA GLU A 316 -34.34 -35.88 -6.22
C GLU A 316 -33.07 -35.26 -6.84
N LEU A 317 -32.49 -35.95 -7.81
CA LEU A 317 -31.30 -35.52 -8.55
C LEU A 317 -31.69 -34.76 -9.82
N ALA A 318 -30.76 -33.96 -10.32
CA ALA A 318 -30.87 -33.12 -11.51
C ALA A 318 -32.06 -32.12 -11.48
N THR A 319 -32.64 -31.90 -10.30
CA THR A 319 -33.66 -30.87 -10.06
C THR A 319 -33.06 -29.69 -9.31
N ARG A 320 -33.45 -28.49 -9.71
CA ARG A 320 -33.07 -27.26 -9.00
C ARG A 320 -33.80 -27.21 -7.67
N SER A 321 -33.05 -27.18 -6.58
CA SER A 321 -33.52 -27.15 -5.20
C SER A 321 -33.30 -25.76 -4.60
N HIS A 322 -34.22 -25.37 -3.70
CA HIS A 322 -34.13 -24.14 -2.92
C HIS A 322 -34.26 -24.46 -1.43
N LEU A 323 -33.35 -23.92 -0.62
CA LEU A 323 -33.44 -23.92 0.84
C LEU A 323 -33.24 -22.50 1.36
N TYR A 324 -33.76 -22.22 2.55
CA TYR A 324 -33.80 -20.88 3.12
C TYR A 324 -33.17 -20.88 4.51
N GLY A 325 -32.04 -20.19 4.68
CA GLY A 325 -31.31 -20.06 5.94
C GLY A 325 -31.60 -18.73 6.66
N ARG A 326 -31.60 -18.72 7.99
CA ARG A 326 -31.61 -17.52 8.83
C ARG A 326 -30.66 -17.72 10.01
N CYS A 327 -30.07 -16.63 10.49
CA CYS A 327 -29.16 -16.64 11.64
C CYS A 327 -29.67 -15.69 12.72
N GLN A 328 -29.43 -16.06 13.98
CA GLN A 328 -29.76 -15.24 15.16
C GLN A 328 -28.52 -15.06 16.03
N ASP A 329 -28.17 -13.83 16.40
CA ASP A 329 -27.05 -13.54 17.29
C ASP A 329 -27.39 -13.85 18.77
N HIS A 330 -26.49 -13.48 19.67
CA HIS A 330 -26.71 -13.61 21.10
C HIS A 330 -27.65 -12.53 21.69
N ALA A 331 -27.78 -11.39 21.01
CA ALA A 331 -28.70 -10.30 21.40
C ALA A 331 -30.16 -10.58 20.98
N GLY A 332 -30.39 -11.63 20.20
CA GLY A 332 -31.69 -12.04 19.68
C GLY A 332 -32.06 -11.43 18.33
N ASN A 333 -31.17 -10.66 17.69
CA ASN A 333 -31.40 -10.11 16.37
C ASN A 333 -31.34 -11.24 15.34
N ILE A 334 -32.35 -11.30 14.47
CA ILE A 334 -32.52 -12.35 13.46
C ILE A 334 -32.35 -11.72 12.08
N SER A 335 -31.62 -12.38 11.18
CA SER A 335 -31.51 -11.97 9.77
C SER A 335 -32.91 -11.73 9.17
N ARG A 336 -33.18 -10.49 8.75
CA ARG A 336 -34.44 -9.99 8.20
C ARG A 336 -34.81 -10.72 6.93
N THR A 337 -33.82 -10.86 6.04
CA THR A 337 -33.94 -11.58 4.77
C THR A 337 -33.37 -12.99 4.92
N PRO A 338 -34.12 -14.06 4.60
CA PRO A 338 -33.55 -15.40 4.61
C PRO A 338 -32.52 -15.53 3.48
N HIS A 339 -31.37 -16.11 3.79
CA HIS A 339 -30.39 -16.53 2.78
C HIS A 339 -30.99 -17.66 1.93
N VAL A 340 -30.82 -17.61 0.60
CA VAL A 340 -31.36 -18.64 -0.30
C VAL A 340 -30.22 -19.50 -0.83
N TYR A 341 -30.18 -20.76 -0.40
CA TYR A 341 -29.40 -21.77 -1.09
C TYR A 341 -30.12 -22.13 -2.38
N THR A 342 -29.42 -22.07 -3.50
CA THR A 342 -29.94 -22.52 -4.79
C THR A 342 -28.92 -23.45 -5.42
N PHE A 343 -29.30 -24.68 -5.70
CA PHE A 343 -28.36 -25.67 -6.22
C PHE A 343 -29.07 -26.77 -7.02
N THR A 344 -28.32 -27.46 -7.87
CA THR A 344 -28.76 -28.71 -8.52
C THR A 344 -27.81 -29.82 -8.11
N VAL A 345 -28.32 -31.00 -7.75
CA VAL A 345 -27.45 -32.12 -7.35
C VAL A 345 -27.40 -33.15 -8.44
N THR A 346 -26.21 -33.53 -8.89
CA THR A 346 -26.03 -34.58 -9.89
C THR A 346 -25.37 -35.82 -9.26
N GLU A 347 -25.77 -37.00 -9.73
CA GLU A 347 -25.14 -38.25 -9.32
C GLU A 347 -23.72 -38.30 -9.89
N ASN A 348 -22.75 -38.67 -9.06
CA ASN A 348 -21.43 -39.04 -9.57
C ASN A 348 -21.53 -40.44 -10.20
N LEU A 349 -21.93 -40.51 -11.47
CA LEU A 349 -21.91 -41.73 -12.25
C LEU A 349 -20.45 -42.04 -12.59
N ASP A 350 -19.82 -42.88 -11.77
CA ASP A 350 -18.53 -43.50 -12.04
C ASP A 350 -18.66 -44.47 -13.23
N ASN A 351 -18.79 -43.90 -14.43
CA ASN A 351 -18.81 -44.59 -15.71
C ASN A 351 -17.60 -44.14 -16.53
N GLY A 352 -16.42 -44.67 -16.20
CA GLY A 352 -15.33 -45.04 -17.13
C GLY A 352 -15.01 -44.18 -18.37
N GLY A 353 -15.29 -42.89 -18.35
CA GLY A 353 -15.08 -41.94 -19.43
C GLY A 353 -15.11 -40.54 -18.83
N ALA A 354 -13.95 -40.04 -18.42
CA ALA A 354 -13.80 -38.78 -17.70
C ALA A 354 -14.32 -37.60 -18.53
N THR A 355 -15.55 -37.15 -18.28
CA THR A 355 -15.90 -35.74 -18.48
C THR A 355 -15.12 -34.94 -17.44
N LYS A 356 -14.03 -34.30 -17.88
CA LYS A 356 -13.26 -33.34 -17.09
C LYS A 356 -14.20 -32.32 -16.44
N LEU A 357 -14.17 -32.23 -15.11
CA LEU A 357 -14.73 -31.06 -14.42
C LEU A 357 -14.04 -29.80 -14.98
N PRO A 358 -14.77 -28.67 -15.16
CA PRO A 358 -14.12 -27.44 -15.57
C PRO A 358 -13.12 -27.02 -14.49
N TYR A 359 -11.89 -26.70 -14.92
CA TYR A 359 -10.84 -26.20 -14.05
C TYR A 359 -11.32 -24.99 -13.24
N GLN A 360 -11.00 -24.96 -11.96
CA GLN A 360 -11.30 -23.84 -11.06
C GLN A 360 -10.00 -23.06 -10.79
N PRO A 361 -9.96 -21.77 -11.12
CA PRO A 361 -8.82 -20.90 -10.81
C PRO A 361 -8.43 -20.90 -9.34
N ASP A 362 -7.12 -20.96 -9.09
CA ASP A 362 -6.55 -20.73 -7.75
C ASP A 362 -6.35 -19.20 -7.57
N ASP A 363 -7.38 -18.53 -7.07
CA ASP A 363 -7.35 -17.13 -6.66
C ASP A 363 -7.34 -17.06 -5.14
N LEU A 364 -6.21 -16.62 -4.56
CA LEU A 364 -6.08 -16.49 -3.11
C LEU A 364 -6.97 -15.38 -2.52
N LEU A 365 -7.46 -14.45 -3.35
CA LEU A 365 -8.32 -13.34 -2.93
C LEU A 365 -9.49 -13.16 -3.94
N PRO A 366 -10.44 -14.12 -3.99
CA PRO A 366 -11.50 -14.13 -4.99
C PRO A 366 -12.45 -12.93 -4.82
N GLY A 367 -12.93 -12.41 -5.95
CA GLY A 367 -13.91 -11.31 -5.97
C GLY A 367 -13.32 -9.90 -5.84
N ILE A 368 -12.00 -9.77 -5.69
CA ILE A 368 -11.33 -8.47 -5.71
C ILE A 368 -11.07 -8.02 -7.14
N SER A 369 -11.48 -6.80 -7.47
CA SER A 369 -11.15 -6.17 -8.75
C SER A 369 -9.77 -5.50 -8.68
N PRO A 370 -8.89 -5.63 -9.69
CA PRO A 370 -7.58 -4.96 -9.71
C PRO A 370 -7.65 -3.45 -9.49
N GLU A 371 -8.70 -2.78 -9.99
CA GLU A 371 -8.90 -1.33 -9.83
C GLU A 371 -9.14 -0.88 -8.37
N GLU A 372 -9.54 -1.80 -7.49
CA GLU A 372 -9.67 -1.51 -6.04
C GLU A 372 -8.32 -1.60 -5.32
N VAL A 373 -7.31 -2.24 -5.93
CA VAL A 373 -6.00 -2.49 -5.34
C VAL A 373 -5.07 -1.32 -5.63
N LEU A 374 -4.73 -0.55 -4.60
CA LEU A 374 -3.78 0.55 -4.71
C LEU A 374 -2.36 0.05 -4.98
N LYS A 375 -1.97 -1.08 -4.36
CA LYS A 375 -0.65 -1.71 -4.53
C LYS A 375 -0.59 -3.11 -3.93
N THR A 376 0.34 -3.90 -4.45
CA THR A 376 0.80 -5.16 -3.87
C THR A 376 2.19 -4.96 -3.25
N LEU A 377 2.38 -5.44 -2.03
CA LEU A 377 3.66 -5.40 -1.31
C LEU A 377 4.08 -6.81 -0.91
N TYR A 378 5.39 -7.04 -0.90
CA TYR A 378 5.99 -8.31 -0.56
C TYR A 378 6.89 -8.16 0.66
N THR A 379 6.75 -9.07 1.61
CA THR A 379 7.55 -9.15 2.84
C THR A 379 7.89 -10.60 3.17
N SER A 380 8.62 -10.80 4.27
CA SER A 380 8.94 -12.12 4.80
C SER A 380 8.41 -12.30 6.21
N THR A 381 8.22 -13.55 6.62
CA THR A 381 7.73 -13.86 7.96
C THR A 381 8.59 -13.21 9.04
N ASN A 382 7.95 -12.76 10.12
CA ASN A 382 8.60 -12.09 11.25
C ASN A 382 9.37 -10.80 10.90
N THR A 383 9.08 -10.18 9.75
CA THR A 383 9.70 -8.93 9.32
C THR A 383 8.69 -7.79 9.35
N ASP A 384 9.02 -6.73 10.09
CA ASP A 384 8.21 -5.51 10.07
C ASP A 384 8.26 -4.86 8.67
N LEU A 385 7.10 -4.63 8.06
CA LEU A 385 6.95 -3.83 6.86
C LEU A 385 6.21 -2.54 7.22
N LYS A 386 6.83 -1.38 6.95
CA LYS A 386 6.12 -0.10 7.03
C LYS A 386 5.32 0.09 5.76
N ILE A 387 4.01 0.32 5.89
CA ILE A 387 3.09 0.48 4.76
C ILE A 387 2.56 1.90 4.77
N THR A 388 2.82 2.65 3.70
CA THR A 388 2.11 3.90 3.41
C THR A 388 0.69 3.58 2.93
N LEU A 389 -0.33 4.05 3.64
CA LEU A 389 -1.76 3.76 3.42
C LEU A 389 -2.41 4.66 2.36
N GLY A 390 -1.71 5.69 1.89
CA GLY A 390 -2.22 6.67 0.92
C GLY A 390 -1.60 8.03 1.13
N ASP A 391 -2.14 9.05 0.48
CA ASP A 391 -1.66 10.43 0.59
C ASP A 391 -1.87 11.01 2.00
N LEU A 392 -0.89 11.73 2.52
CA LEU A 392 -1.05 12.36 3.84
C LEU A 392 -2.04 13.53 3.82
N PHE A 393 -2.06 14.28 2.71
CA PHE A 393 -2.83 15.51 2.58
C PHE A 393 -3.93 15.37 1.51
N THR A 394 -5.07 15.98 1.79
CA THR A 394 -6.13 16.17 0.80
C THR A 394 -5.72 17.21 -0.23
N THR A 395 -6.35 17.20 -1.40
CA THR A 395 -6.19 18.25 -2.43
C THR A 395 -6.55 19.66 -1.94
N LYS A 396 -7.21 19.77 -0.78
CA LYS A 396 -7.57 21.04 -0.12
C LYS A 396 -6.63 21.40 1.05
N GLY A 397 -5.54 20.66 1.26
CA GLY A 397 -4.55 20.90 2.31
C GLY A 397 -4.95 20.43 3.72
N GLY A 398 -6.02 19.64 3.86
CA GLY A 398 -6.35 18.94 5.12
C GLY A 398 -5.58 17.64 5.26
N ILE A 399 -5.57 17.01 6.43
CA ILE A 399 -4.94 15.69 6.64
C ILE A 399 -5.99 14.58 6.49
N TYR A 400 -5.64 13.48 5.85
CA TYR A 400 -6.46 12.26 5.86
C TYR A 400 -6.24 11.47 7.15
N SER A 401 -7.34 11.03 7.76
CA SER A 401 -7.36 10.01 8.82
C SER A 401 -7.60 8.65 8.20
N TYR A 402 -6.81 7.66 8.58
CA TYR A 402 -6.85 6.30 8.04
C TYR A 402 -7.34 5.28 9.07
N GLN A 403 -8.08 4.29 8.60
CA GLN A 403 -8.43 3.08 9.32
C GLN A 403 -8.14 1.86 8.44
N VAL A 404 -7.58 0.81 9.03
CA VAL A 404 -7.22 -0.41 8.30
C VAL A 404 -7.91 -1.61 8.93
N GLN A 405 -8.42 -2.50 8.09
CA GLN A 405 -8.91 -3.83 8.45
C GLN A 405 -8.14 -4.89 7.66
N GLY A 406 -8.17 -6.13 8.11
CA GLY A 406 -7.54 -7.27 7.43
C GLY A 406 -6.39 -7.90 8.21
N HIS A 407 -5.59 -7.11 8.93
CA HIS A 407 -4.54 -7.66 9.80
C HIS A 407 -4.31 -6.81 11.06
N ALA A 408 -4.23 -7.47 12.22
CA ALA A 408 -4.18 -6.82 13.53
C ALA A 408 -2.93 -5.95 13.73
N SER A 409 -1.75 -6.36 13.23
CA SER A 409 -0.51 -5.59 13.40
C SER A 409 -0.59 -4.22 12.71
N CYS A 410 -1.08 -4.16 11.47
CA CYS A 410 -1.27 -2.91 10.76
C CYS A 410 -2.42 -2.09 11.38
N GLN A 411 -3.56 -2.71 11.67
CA GLN A 411 -4.71 -2.03 12.29
C GLN A 411 -4.36 -1.33 13.61
N ASN A 412 -3.59 -2.00 14.47
CA ASN A 412 -3.23 -1.47 15.80
C ASN A 412 -2.06 -0.48 15.78
N SER A 413 -1.40 -0.29 14.63
CA SER A 413 -0.22 0.56 14.50
C SER A 413 -0.41 1.72 13.53
N VAL A 414 -1.64 1.99 13.08
CA VAL A 414 -1.94 3.12 12.22
C VAL A 414 -1.56 4.42 12.92
N SER A 415 -0.69 5.18 12.29
CA SER A 415 -0.27 6.52 12.71
C SER A 415 -0.16 7.39 11.45
N PHE A 416 -0.99 8.43 11.39
CA PHE A 416 -1.17 9.24 10.19
C PHE A 416 -1.56 8.38 8.98
N ASN A 417 -0.75 8.39 7.92
CA ASN A 417 -0.94 7.59 6.71
C ASN A 417 0.00 6.36 6.67
N ILE A 418 0.47 5.87 7.81
CA ILE A 418 1.41 4.74 7.87
C ILE A 418 0.91 3.70 8.88
N CYS A 419 1.11 2.42 8.60
CA CYS A 419 1.04 1.36 9.60
C CYS A 419 2.29 0.46 9.55
N THR A 420 2.44 -0.40 10.56
CA THR A 420 3.44 -1.49 10.58
C THR A 420 2.74 -2.83 10.46
N PHE A 421 3.00 -3.54 9.36
CA PHE A 421 2.56 -4.90 9.12
C PHE A 421 3.65 -5.89 9.50
N ASN A 422 3.27 -7.02 10.09
CA ASN A 422 4.13 -8.15 10.42
C ASN A 422 3.23 -9.38 10.53
N ASN A 423 3.64 -10.49 9.91
CA ASN A 423 2.98 -11.79 9.97
C ASN A 423 4.07 -12.87 10.20
N ASP A 424 3.78 -13.87 11.02
CA ASP A 424 4.67 -14.98 11.35
C ASP A 424 4.52 -16.19 10.40
N THR A 425 3.48 -16.19 9.57
CA THR A 425 3.16 -17.25 8.62
C THR A 425 3.16 -16.75 7.16
N PRO A 426 3.60 -17.58 6.19
CA PRO A 426 3.46 -17.23 4.79
C PRO A 426 1.98 -17.16 4.39
N SER A 427 1.59 -16.11 3.69
CA SER A 427 0.19 -15.79 3.38
C SER A 427 0.09 -14.72 2.29
N THR A 428 -1.08 -14.64 1.65
CA THR A 428 -1.50 -13.47 0.87
C THR A 428 -2.69 -12.86 1.58
N GLU A 429 -2.56 -11.60 2.02
CA GLU A 429 -3.58 -10.94 2.84
C GLU A 429 -4.05 -9.64 2.21
N LEU A 430 -5.34 -9.35 2.38
CA LEU A 430 -5.98 -8.13 1.89
C LEU A 430 -6.18 -7.14 3.04
N LEU A 431 -5.54 -5.98 2.94
CA LEU A 431 -5.80 -4.85 3.81
C LEU A 431 -6.86 -3.96 3.18
N THR A 432 -7.96 -3.72 3.90
CA THR A 432 -8.96 -2.73 3.51
C THR A 432 -8.67 -1.41 4.21
N VAL A 433 -8.38 -0.38 3.42
CA VAL A 433 -8.01 0.94 3.91
C VAL A 433 -9.18 1.88 3.69
N ASN A 434 -9.72 2.45 4.77
CA ASN A 434 -10.72 3.52 4.72
C ASN A 434 -10.04 4.82 5.12
N TYR A 435 -10.35 5.91 4.41
CA TYR A 435 -9.77 7.22 4.69
C TYR A 435 -10.82 8.33 4.67
N THR A 436 -10.63 9.34 5.50
CA THR A 436 -11.53 10.51 5.61
C THR A 436 -10.72 11.79 5.88
N GLY A 437 -11.08 12.92 5.26
CA GLY A 437 -10.37 14.19 5.48
C GLY A 437 -10.95 15.33 4.65
N ALA A 438 -11.08 16.52 5.22
CA ALA A 438 -11.59 17.73 4.54
C ALA A 438 -12.92 17.54 3.75
N GLY A 439 -13.83 16.70 4.27
CA GLY A 439 -15.10 16.37 3.63
C GLY A 439 -15.00 15.37 2.47
N LEU A 440 -13.83 14.77 2.26
CA LEU A 440 -13.61 13.65 1.34
C LEU A 440 -13.52 12.35 2.13
N SER A 441 -14.03 11.26 1.58
CA SER A 441 -13.91 9.92 2.13
C SER A 441 -13.83 8.90 1.01
N GLY A 442 -13.14 7.80 1.24
CA GLY A 442 -13.08 6.70 0.29
C GLY A 442 -12.45 5.46 0.92
N SER A 443 -12.32 4.42 0.11
CA SER A 443 -11.62 3.20 0.47
C SER A 443 -10.83 2.67 -0.71
N HIS A 444 -9.79 1.90 -0.42
CA HIS A 444 -9.05 1.10 -1.40
C HIS A 444 -8.45 -0.12 -0.69
N LYS A 445 -7.80 -1.00 -1.46
CA LYS A 445 -7.18 -2.23 -0.97
C LYS A 445 -5.67 -2.20 -1.12
N ILE A 446 -4.97 -2.87 -0.22
CA ILE A 446 -3.53 -3.16 -0.35
C ILE A 446 -3.37 -4.66 -0.16
N ILE A 447 -2.71 -5.32 -1.10
CA ILE A 447 -2.37 -6.75 -0.97
C ILE A 447 -0.98 -6.84 -0.33
N VAL A 448 -0.83 -7.68 0.69
CA VAL A 448 0.46 -7.98 1.30
C VAL A 448 0.73 -9.47 1.18
N VAL A 449 1.81 -9.83 0.50
CA VAL A 449 2.28 -11.20 0.35
C VAL A 449 3.44 -11.43 1.32
N THR A 450 3.24 -12.32 2.29
CA THR A 450 4.25 -12.76 3.23
C THR A 450 4.86 -14.06 2.72
N GLN A 451 6.14 -14.04 2.40
CA GLN A 451 6.92 -15.23 2.04
C GLN A 451 7.66 -15.80 3.25
N ALA A 452 8.12 -17.04 3.17
CA ALA A 452 9.00 -17.58 4.20
C ALA A 452 10.30 -16.77 4.29
N ALA A 453 10.68 -16.39 5.52
CA ALA A 453 11.96 -15.75 5.82
C ALA A 453 13.15 -16.59 5.36
N ASN A 454 14.23 -15.90 4.98
CA ASN A 454 15.47 -16.55 4.61
C ASN A 454 16.13 -17.15 5.86
N THR A 455 16.58 -18.41 5.76
CA THR A 455 17.16 -19.14 6.90
C THR A 455 18.68 -19.24 6.84
N ALA A 456 19.28 -18.99 5.67
CA ALA A 456 20.73 -19.10 5.44
C ALA A 456 21.36 -17.79 4.97
N ALA A 457 20.63 -16.68 5.02
CA ALA A 457 21.11 -15.37 4.57
C ALA A 457 22.24 -14.85 5.47
N THR A 458 23.44 -14.76 4.91
CA THR A 458 24.62 -14.18 5.58
C THR A 458 25.27 -13.12 4.68
N THR A 459 25.85 -12.08 5.30
CA THR A 459 26.60 -11.03 4.60
C THR A 459 27.43 -10.22 5.59
N ASN A 460 28.59 -9.74 5.14
CA ASN A 460 29.49 -8.85 5.88
C ASN A 460 29.17 -7.35 5.66
N TYR A 461 28.16 -7.02 4.84
CA TYR A 461 27.78 -5.64 4.51
C TYR A 461 28.96 -4.77 4.05
N ILE A 462 29.74 -5.27 3.08
CA ILE A 462 30.85 -4.53 2.50
C ILE A 462 30.31 -3.30 1.78
N THR A 463 30.61 -2.12 2.31
CA THR A 463 30.11 -0.84 1.79
C THR A 463 31.25 0.10 1.46
N ASN A 464 31.12 0.83 0.34
CA ASN A 464 31.96 1.96 -0.07
C ASN A 464 33.48 1.68 -0.19
N ASN A 465 33.90 0.42 -0.13
CA ASN A 465 35.27 -0.01 -0.37
C ASN A 465 35.48 -0.42 -1.84
N LYS A 466 36.58 0.06 -2.42
CA LYS A 466 37.03 -0.20 -3.80
C LYS A 466 38.13 -1.26 -3.89
N ASP A 467 38.38 -2.02 -2.82
CA ASP A 467 39.26 -3.20 -2.88
C ASP A 467 38.68 -4.22 -3.87
N ILE A 468 39.53 -4.84 -4.69
CA ILE A 468 39.07 -5.87 -5.62
C ILE A 468 38.61 -7.10 -4.82
N ILE A 469 37.39 -7.57 -5.10
CA ILE A 469 36.85 -8.79 -4.50
C ILE A 469 36.81 -9.85 -5.59
N MET A 470 37.75 -10.79 -5.51
CA MET A 470 37.83 -11.92 -6.42
C MET A 470 36.95 -13.08 -5.92
N PRO A 471 36.24 -13.78 -6.82
CA PRO A 471 35.51 -14.99 -6.46
C PRO A 471 36.46 -16.10 -6.01
N ASP A 472 36.08 -16.82 -4.95
CA ASP A 472 36.72 -18.08 -4.56
C ASP A 472 35.98 -19.26 -5.19
N TYR A 473 36.44 -19.71 -6.35
CA TYR A 473 35.80 -20.78 -7.12
C TYR A 473 35.86 -22.16 -6.44
N GLY A 474 36.75 -22.37 -5.46
CA GLY A 474 37.08 -23.69 -4.94
C GLY A 474 37.73 -24.61 -5.99
N GLU A 475 37.93 -25.90 -5.64
CA GLU A 475 38.54 -26.88 -6.55
C GLU A 475 37.59 -27.38 -7.65
N THR A 476 36.28 -27.41 -7.36
CA THR A 476 35.24 -27.84 -8.30
C THR A 476 34.02 -26.92 -8.18
N PRO A 477 33.19 -26.79 -9.23
CA PRO A 477 31.88 -26.15 -9.11
C PRO A 477 31.01 -26.80 -8.01
N PRO A 478 30.12 -26.04 -7.35
CA PRO A 478 29.14 -26.61 -6.43
C PRO A 478 28.28 -27.63 -7.15
N ILE A 479 27.98 -28.77 -6.52
CA ILE A 479 26.95 -29.68 -7.03
C ILE A 479 25.56 -29.07 -6.81
N LYS A 480 24.55 -29.51 -7.58
CA LYS A 480 23.17 -29.05 -7.40
C LYS A 480 22.71 -29.21 -5.95
N GLY A 481 22.18 -28.14 -5.37
CA GLY A 481 21.73 -28.07 -3.98
C GLY A 481 22.81 -27.68 -2.96
N GLU A 482 24.09 -27.75 -3.31
CA GLU A 482 25.20 -27.32 -2.45
C GLU A 482 25.18 -25.80 -2.26
N SER A 483 25.47 -25.36 -1.03
CA SER A 483 25.66 -23.95 -0.70
C SER A 483 27.10 -23.68 -0.29
N ARG A 484 27.66 -22.56 -0.74
CA ARG A 484 28.99 -22.06 -0.35
C ARG A 484 28.89 -20.65 0.18
N VAL A 485 29.79 -20.27 1.07
CA VAL A 485 29.87 -18.91 1.61
C VAL A 485 31.05 -18.23 0.94
N ASP A 486 30.81 -17.10 0.27
CA ASP A 486 31.89 -16.24 -0.23
C ASP A 486 32.72 -15.75 0.97
N PRO A 487 34.04 -16.00 0.99
CA PRO A 487 34.86 -15.74 2.17
C PRO A 487 35.05 -14.24 2.48
N VAL A 488 34.81 -13.36 1.50
CA VAL A 488 35.01 -11.91 1.64
C VAL A 488 33.69 -11.21 1.96
N THR A 489 32.66 -11.42 1.14
CA THR A 489 31.36 -10.76 1.30
C THR A 489 30.47 -11.48 2.30
N GLY A 490 30.78 -12.73 2.64
CA GLY A 490 29.98 -13.57 3.50
C GLY A 490 28.66 -14.00 2.87
N ALA A 491 28.46 -13.83 1.55
CA ALA A 491 27.22 -14.21 0.88
C ALA A 491 27.10 -15.74 0.74
N THR A 492 25.93 -16.29 1.10
CA THR A 492 25.62 -17.71 0.86
C THR A 492 25.11 -17.89 -0.58
N ILE A 493 25.85 -18.66 -1.39
CA ILE A 493 25.58 -18.96 -2.79
C ILE A 493 25.16 -20.43 -2.92
N LYS A 494 24.01 -20.70 -3.56
CA LYS A 494 23.52 -22.06 -3.80
C LYS A 494 23.34 -22.31 -5.30
N ARG A 495 23.80 -23.46 -5.80
CA ARG A 495 23.46 -23.93 -7.16
C ARG A 495 22.09 -24.58 -7.16
N LEU A 496 21.17 -24.14 -8.02
CA LEU A 496 19.81 -24.65 -8.07
C LEU A 496 19.58 -25.70 -9.17
N THR A 497 20.34 -25.64 -10.25
CA THR A 497 20.13 -26.48 -11.43
C THR A 497 21.32 -27.38 -11.74
N ASP A 498 21.04 -28.41 -12.52
CA ASP A 498 22.01 -29.25 -13.21
C ASP A 498 21.47 -29.41 -14.65
N ALA A 499 22.13 -28.80 -15.62
CA ALA A 499 21.71 -28.78 -17.02
C ALA A 499 21.76 -30.19 -17.64
N SER A 500 22.53 -31.11 -17.07
CA SER A 500 22.50 -32.51 -17.52
C SER A 500 21.17 -33.23 -17.19
N GLU A 501 20.37 -32.68 -16.27
CA GLU A 501 19.01 -33.15 -15.98
C GLU A 501 17.96 -32.55 -16.94
N ILE A 502 18.37 -31.68 -17.86
CA ILE A 502 17.51 -31.01 -18.83
C ILE A 502 17.59 -31.74 -20.18
N ASP A 503 16.46 -32.23 -20.67
CA ASP A 503 16.37 -33.05 -21.87
C ASP A 503 16.43 -32.26 -23.19
N ASP A 504 16.22 -30.95 -23.15
CA ASP A 504 15.97 -30.11 -24.33
C ASP A 504 16.87 -28.86 -24.42
N SER A 505 17.89 -28.77 -23.58
CA SER A 505 18.83 -27.64 -23.52
C SER A 505 20.11 -28.05 -22.81
N ASP A 506 21.24 -27.55 -23.28
CA ASP A 506 22.55 -27.75 -22.63
C ASP A 506 22.82 -26.70 -21.54
N ASP A 507 21.92 -25.72 -21.37
CA ASP A 507 22.01 -24.67 -20.37
C ASP A 507 20.74 -24.54 -19.52
N ALA A 508 20.90 -24.02 -18.31
CA ALA A 508 19.83 -23.50 -17.45
C ALA A 508 20.06 -21.99 -17.20
N LEU A 509 19.09 -21.17 -17.57
CA LEU A 509 19.25 -19.72 -17.64
C LEU A 509 18.16 -18.96 -16.87
N ILE A 510 18.59 -17.92 -16.15
CA ILE A 510 17.84 -16.67 -16.00
C ILE A 510 18.06 -15.86 -17.28
N VAL A 511 16.98 -15.41 -17.92
CA VAL A 511 17.05 -14.76 -19.23
C VAL A 511 17.50 -13.31 -19.13
N TYR A 512 16.93 -12.55 -18.19
CA TYR A 512 17.25 -11.13 -18.05
C TYR A 512 16.99 -10.61 -16.62
N SER A 513 17.46 -9.39 -16.35
CA SER A 513 17.49 -8.80 -15.00
C SER A 513 16.21 -8.04 -14.59
N ARG A 514 15.34 -7.73 -15.56
CA ARG A 514 14.27 -6.72 -15.40
C ARG A 514 12.93 -7.22 -14.88
N TYR A 515 12.78 -8.52 -14.67
CA TYR A 515 11.56 -9.13 -14.11
C TYR A 515 11.94 -10.25 -13.14
N SER A 516 11.05 -10.52 -12.17
CA SER A 516 11.29 -11.58 -11.19
C SER A 516 11.11 -12.95 -11.84
N PRO A 517 12.10 -13.87 -11.75
CA PRO A 517 11.93 -15.26 -12.17
C PRO A 517 11.22 -16.10 -11.10
N GLU A 518 11.07 -15.59 -9.89
CA GLU A 518 10.39 -16.23 -8.77
C GLU A 518 8.90 -15.87 -8.76
N ASN A 519 8.04 -16.86 -8.47
CA ASN A 519 6.60 -16.64 -8.33
C ASN A 519 6.25 -15.86 -7.05
N SER A 520 5.02 -15.37 -6.96
CA SER A 520 4.62 -14.44 -5.90
C SER A 520 4.73 -15.00 -4.47
N ASN A 521 4.50 -16.30 -4.25
CA ASN A 521 4.64 -16.91 -2.92
C ASN A 521 6.08 -17.36 -2.57
N GLY A 522 7.01 -17.34 -3.54
CA GLY A 522 8.42 -17.67 -3.32
C GLY A 522 8.77 -19.16 -3.31
N ASP A 523 7.87 -20.03 -3.78
CA ASP A 523 8.10 -21.48 -3.83
C ASP A 523 8.71 -21.95 -5.16
N TYR A 524 8.44 -21.24 -6.25
CA TYR A 524 8.80 -21.68 -7.61
C TYR A 524 9.66 -20.66 -8.36
N LEU A 525 10.54 -21.18 -9.21
CA LEU A 525 11.46 -20.40 -10.05
C LEU A 525 11.31 -20.82 -11.52
N LEU A 526 11.21 -19.83 -12.41
CA LEU A 526 11.21 -20.01 -13.85
C LEU A 526 12.65 -20.08 -14.39
N VAL A 527 12.96 -21.14 -15.12
CA VAL A 527 14.29 -21.41 -15.69
C VAL A 527 14.17 -21.72 -17.18
N PHE A 528 14.98 -21.06 -17.99
CA PHE A 528 14.94 -21.15 -19.44
C PHE A 528 16.08 -22.02 -19.99
N GLY A 529 15.83 -22.64 -21.15
CA GLY A 529 16.90 -23.26 -21.95
C GLY A 529 17.54 -22.26 -22.90
N SER A 530 18.74 -22.57 -23.41
CA SER A 530 19.47 -21.71 -24.37
C SER A 530 18.87 -21.68 -25.77
N ASN A 531 17.96 -22.61 -26.07
CA ASN A 531 17.24 -22.68 -27.36
C ASN A 531 16.16 -21.59 -27.55
N SER A 532 15.98 -20.69 -26.58
CA SER A 532 14.99 -19.59 -26.57
C SER A 532 13.51 -20.00 -26.68
N THR A 533 13.22 -21.30 -26.70
CA THR A 533 11.89 -21.87 -26.96
C THR A 533 11.44 -22.86 -25.88
N SER A 534 12.28 -23.14 -24.88
CA SER A 534 11.89 -23.93 -23.72
C SER A 534 12.15 -23.24 -22.40
N SER A 535 11.25 -23.50 -21.46
CA SER A 535 11.32 -23.07 -20.08
C SER A 535 10.65 -24.10 -19.19
N ARG A 536 11.02 -24.08 -17.91
CA ARG A 536 10.53 -24.99 -16.88
C ARG A 536 10.39 -24.25 -15.57
N VAL A 537 9.49 -24.76 -14.74
CA VAL A 537 9.31 -24.35 -13.36
C VAL A 537 10.04 -25.35 -12.47
N ILE A 538 10.89 -24.86 -11.57
CA ILE A 538 11.54 -25.67 -10.55
C ILE A 538 11.08 -25.25 -9.16
N ASP A 539 11.04 -26.20 -8.22
CA ASP A 539 10.89 -25.93 -6.81
C ASP A 539 12.16 -25.25 -6.29
N ARG A 540 12.03 -24.04 -5.73
CA ARG A 540 13.17 -23.21 -5.31
C ARG A 540 14.03 -23.91 -4.25
N LYS A 541 13.40 -24.62 -3.31
CA LYS A 541 14.09 -25.21 -2.16
C LYS A 541 14.89 -26.45 -2.55
N THR A 542 14.30 -27.29 -3.41
CA THR A 542 14.84 -28.61 -3.79
C THR A 542 15.54 -28.61 -5.15
N GLY A 543 15.31 -27.63 -6.01
CA GLY A 543 15.82 -27.56 -7.38
C GLY A 543 15.16 -28.56 -8.33
N LYS A 544 14.10 -29.27 -7.91
CA LYS A 544 13.42 -30.27 -8.74
C LYS A 544 12.50 -29.61 -9.76
N THR A 545 12.49 -30.12 -10.98
CA THR A 545 11.52 -29.70 -12.00
C THR A 545 10.11 -30.07 -11.57
N VAL A 546 9.23 -29.07 -11.54
CA VAL A 546 7.79 -29.18 -11.25
C VAL A 546 7.01 -29.30 -12.55
N ALA A 547 7.31 -28.44 -13.52
CA ALA A 547 6.60 -28.41 -14.80
C ALA A 547 7.53 -27.99 -15.94
N LYS A 548 7.38 -28.62 -17.11
CA LYS A 548 7.92 -28.12 -18.38
C LYS A 548 6.82 -27.33 -19.07
N LEU A 549 7.07 -26.06 -19.41
CA LEU A 549 6.00 -25.19 -19.92
C LEU A 549 5.78 -25.43 -21.41
N THR A 550 4.52 -25.58 -21.79
CA THR A 550 4.09 -25.81 -23.18
C THR A 550 3.02 -24.80 -23.58
N GLY A 551 2.98 -24.50 -24.88
CA GLY A 551 1.98 -23.62 -25.49
C GLY A 551 0.73 -24.37 -25.93
N GLU A 552 -0.17 -23.67 -26.61
CA GLU A 552 -1.44 -24.16 -27.14
C GLU A 552 -1.28 -25.35 -28.09
N ASN A 553 -0.18 -25.40 -28.84
CA ASN A 553 0.14 -26.45 -29.81
C ASN A 553 0.91 -27.64 -29.19
N GLY A 554 1.10 -27.66 -27.87
CA GLY A 554 1.83 -28.70 -27.14
C GLY A 554 3.35 -28.64 -27.27
N LYS A 555 3.92 -27.70 -28.03
CA LYS A 555 5.36 -27.44 -28.07
C LYS A 555 5.78 -26.65 -26.83
N THR A 556 7.06 -26.70 -26.51
CA THR A 556 7.61 -25.90 -25.41
C THR A 556 7.51 -24.42 -25.69
N ILE A 557 7.36 -23.63 -24.62
CA ILE A 557 7.45 -22.18 -24.64
C ILE A 557 8.63 -21.72 -23.78
N GLY A 558 9.21 -20.57 -24.12
CA GLY A 558 10.46 -20.06 -23.54
C GLY A 558 10.63 -18.57 -23.80
N GLU A 559 11.86 -18.09 -23.85
CA GLU A 559 12.20 -16.65 -23.99
C GLU A 559 11.48 -15.96 -25.16
N ASN A 560 11.40 -16.60 -26.32
CA ASN A 560 10.71 -16.06 -27.51
C ASN A 560 9.19 -15.84 -27.32
N HIS A 561 8.62 -16.45 -26.29
CA HIS A 561 7.21 -16.36 -25.92
C HIS A 561 7.00 -15.45 -24.70
N GLU A 562 8.08 -14.83 -24.18
CA GLU A 562 8.04 -13.83 -23.11
C GLU A 562 7.29 -14.31 -21.86
N VAL A 563 7.60 -15.54 -21.42
CA VAL A 563 6.94 -16.15 -20.26
C VAL A 563 7.21 -15.32 -19.00
N ARG A 564 6.13 -14.98 -18.26
CA ARG A 564 6.17 -14.18 -17.02
C ARG A 564 5.27 -14.78 -15.95
N TRP A 565 5.68 -14.68 -14.69
CA TRP A 565 4.80 -14.95 -13.56
C TRP A 565 3.72 -13.87 -13.42
N ASP A 566 2.59 -14.26 -12.85
CA ASP A 566 1.67 -13.31 -12.22
C ASP A 566 2.34 -12.66 -10.99
N ASN A 567 2.38 -11.32 -11.00
CA ASN A 567 3.00 -10.50 -9.95
C ASN A 567 1.99 -9.99 -8.92
N SER A 568 0.68 -10.25 -9.09
CA SER A 568 -0.39 -9.67 -8.28
C SER A 568 -0.39 -10.13 -6.82
N GLY A 569 0.21 -11.28 -6.55
CA GLY A 569 0.16 -11.96 -5.25
C GLY A 569 -1.00 -12.94 -5.10
N ARG A 570 -1.96 -12.91 -6.03
CA ARG A 570 -3.21 -13.69 -5.95
C ARG A 570 -3.13 -15.05 -6.62
N HIS A 571 -2.29 -15.17 -7.64
CA HIS A 571 -2.21 -16.34 -8.50
C HIS A 571 -0.78 -16.89 -8.56
N PRO A 572 -0.27 -17.50 -7.47
CA PRO A 572 1.12 -17.91 -7.37
C PRO A 572 1.56 -18.96 -8.40
N ASN A 573 0.60 -19.67 -9.01
CA ASN A 573 0.87 -20.72 -10.01
C ASN A 573 0.58 -20.27 -11.44
N ARG A 574 0.23 -18.99 -11.65
CA ARG A 574 -0.15 -18.45 -12.95
C ARG A 574 1.04 -17.88 -13.70
N VAL A 575 1.12 -18.19 -14.99
CA VAL A 575 2.05 -17.56 -15.93
C VAL A 575 1.33 -17.03 -17.17
N TYR A 576 1.92 -16.03 -17.80
CA TYR A 576 1.47 -15.42 -19.04
C TYR A 576 2.51 -15.62 -20.15
N TYR A 577 2.07 -15.70 -21.40
CA TYR A 577 2.97 -15.80 -22.55
C TYR A 577 2.30 -15.31 -23.85
N VAL A 578 3.11 -14.94 -24.85
CA VAL A 578 2.66 -14.58 -26.20
C VAL A 578 3.01 -15.67 -27.21
N SER A 579 2.15 -15.84 -28.22
CA SER A 579 2.38 -16.75 -29.35
C SER A 579 1.80 -16.12 -30.62
N GLY A 580 2.66 -15.72 -31.56
CA GLY A 580 2.22 -14.96 -32.75
C GLY A 580 1.48 -13.68 -32.36
N MET A 581 0.24 -13.53 -32.83
CA MET A 581 -0.65 -12.38 -32.52
C MET A 581 -1.57 -12.63 -31.30
N THR A 582 -1.31 -13.66 -30.51
CA THR A 582 -2.19 -14.07 -29.41
C THR A 582 -1.50 -13.99 -28.05
N PHE A 583 -2.24 -13.57 -27.02
CA PHE A 583 -1.81 -13.51 -25.64
C PHE A 583 -2.55 -14.57 -24.81
N TRP A 584 -1.78 -15.30 -23.99
CA TRP A 584 -2.24 -16.49 -23.30
C TRP A 584 -1.88 -16.46 -21.81
N MET A 585 -2.66 -17.21 -21.05
CA MET A 585 -2.46 -17.49 -19.64
C MET A 585 -2.44 -19.00 -19.44
N ILE A 586 -1.60 -19.46 -18.51
CA ILE A 586 -1.66 -20.77 -17.88
C ILE A 586 -1.90 -20.48 -16.41
N ASP A 587 -3.13 -20.71 -15.94
CA ASP A 587 -3.52 -20.31 -14.58
C ASP A 587 -2.89 -21.19 -13.48
N ASP A 588 -2.66 -22.46 -13.79
CA ASP A 588 -1.93 -23.39 -12.93
C ASP A 588 -0.93 -24.17 -13.78
N ILE A 589 0.34 -23.91 -13.55
CA ILE A 589 1.48 -24.57 -14.21
C ILE A 589 1.52 -26.09 -14.01
N THR A 590 0.84 -26.64 -13.00
CA THR A 590 0.76 -28.08 -12.75
C THR A 590 -0.36 -28.77 -13.54
N ASP A 591 -1.39 -28.02 -13.96
CA ASP A 591 -2.49 -28.51 -14.81
C ASP A 591 -2.67 -27.65 -16.08
N GLN A 592 -1.57 -27.43 -16.80
CA GLN A 592 -1.55 -26.56 -18.01
C GLN A 592 -2.58 -26.97 -19.07
N ALA A 593 -2.92 -28.25 -19.15
CA ALA A 593 -3.86 -28.75 -20.16
C ALA A 593 -5.30 -28.26 -19.91
N ASN A 594 -5.65 -27.92 -18.66
CA ASN A 594 -6.99 -27.46 -18.29
C ASN A 594 -7.02 -25.99 -17.88
N SER A 595 -5.90 -25.45 -17.44
CA SER A 595 -5.78 -24.07 -16.93
C SER A 595 -5.36 -23.06 -18.00
N ARG A 596 -5.03 -23.52 -19.22
CA ARG A 596 -4.60 -22.65 -20.32
C ARG A 596 -5.77 -21.97 -21.00
N VAL A 597 -5.71 -20.65 -21.12
CA VAL A 597 -6.74 -19.80 -21.73
C VAL A 597 -6.08 -18.78 -22.65
N MET A 598 -6.65 -18.58 -23.85
CA MET A 598 -6.31 -17.45 -24.70
C MET A 598 -7.04 -16.23 -24.16
N LEU A 599 -6.29 -15.20 -23.76
CA LEU A 599 -6.87 -13.95 -23.26
C LEU A 599 -7.29 -13.04 -24.41
N LYS A 600 -6.43 -12.92 -25.43
CA LYS A 600 -6.69 -12.02 -26.56
C LYS A 600 -6.06 -12.50 -27.87
N ASP A 601 -6.79 -12.33 -28.96
CA ASP A 601 -6.28 -12.37 -30.32
C ASP A 601 -6.25 -10.95 -30.90
N PHE A 602 -5.05 -10.48 -31.24
CA PHE A 602 -4.81 -9.14 -31.78
C PHE A 602 -4.82 -9.09 -33.32
N ALA A 603 -4.88 -10.24 -34.01
CA ALA A 603 -4.87 -10.28 -35.47
C ALA A 603 -6.01 -9.47 -36.13
N PRO A 604 -7.26 -9.46 -35.59
CA PRO A 604 -8.33 -8.63 -36.15
C PRO A 604 -8.07 -7.12 -36.05
N LEU A 605 -7.31 -6.68 -35.03
CA LEU A 605 -6.98 -5.28 -34.81
C LEU A 605 -5.79 -4.82 -35.67
N PHE A 606 -4.84 -5.73 -35.93
CA PHE A 606 -3.63 -5.46 -36.69
C PHE A 606 -3.44 -6.51 -37.80
N PRO A 607 -4.24 -6.45 -38.89
CA PRO A 607 -4.28 -7.51 -39.90
C PRO A 607 -3.00 -7.66 -40.73
N ASN A 608 -2.11 -6.65 -40.70
CA ASN A 608 -0.80 -6.71 -41.34
C ASN A 608 0.26 -7.41 -40.46
N SER A 609 0.08 -7.36 -39.14
CA SER A 609 1.04 -7.87 -38.18
C SER A 609 0.96 -9.39 -38.06
N THR A 610 2.10 -9.98 -37.73
CA THR A 610 2.28 -11.44 -37.60
C THR A 610 2.74 -11.87 -36.21
N LYS A 611 3.22 -10.92 -35.40
CA LYS A 611 3.68 -11.14 -34.03
C LYS A 611 3.42 -9.93 -33.15
N ILE A 612 3.04 -10.18 -31.89
CA ILE A 612 3.20 -9.23 -30.78
C ILE A 612 4.32 -9.69 -29.85
N TYR A 613 5.12 -8.75 -29.35
CA TYR A 613 6.20 -9.01 -28.40
C TYR A 613 6.78 -7.70 -27.84
N ASN A 614 7.45 -7.80 -26.71
CA ASN A 614 8.08 -6.70 -25.98
C ASN A 614 9.62 -6.66 -26.12
N ASP A 615 10.16 -7.62 -26.86
CA ASP A 615 11.59 -7.91 -27.09
C ASP A 615 12.28 -8.62 -25.91
N ALA A 616 11.54 -9.51 -25.23
CA ALA A 616 11.98 -10.39 -24.14
C ALA A 616 12.46 -9.71 -22.84
N GLU A 617 12.82 -8.43 -22.85
CA GLU A 617 13.28 -7.68 -21.68
C GLU A 617 12.15 -6.96 -20.93
N GLY A 618 11.05 -6.65 -21.62
CA GLY A 618 9.90 -5.93 -21.06
C GLY A 618 9.09 -6.76 -20.05
N ASP A 619 8.37 -6.07 -19.17
CA ASP A 619 7.50 -6.69 -18.17
C ASP A 619 6.13 -6.00 -18.09
N SER A 620 5.19 -6.67 -17.42
CA SER A 620 3.88 -6.11 -17.07
C SER A 620 3.93 -5.22 -15.83
N SER A 621 2.81 -4.57 -15.53
CA SER A 621 2.60 -3.96 -14.21
C SER A 621 2.71 -5.02 -13.11
N ASN A 622 3.02 -4.60 -11.88
CA ASN A 622 3.22 -5.50 -10.75
C ASN A 622 1.93 -6.17 -10.28
N ASP A 623 0.75 -5.75 -10.74
CA ASP A 623 -0.51 -6.49 -10.57
C ASP A 623 -0.82 -7.43 -11.74
N SER A 624 0.05 -7.48 -12.75
CA SER A 624 -0.09 -8.24 -14.00
C SER A 624 -1.37 -7.93 -14.79
N ASP A 625 -2.01 -6.80 -14.53
CA ASP A 625 -3.22 -6.38 -15.23
C ASP A 625 -2.90 -5.64 -16.54
N HIS A 626 -1.84 -4.84 -16.56
CA HIS A 626 -1.43 -4.05 -17.71
C HIS A 626 -0.22 -4.64 -18.43
N TRP A 627 -0.32 -4.72 -19.76
CA TRP A 627 0.71 -5.24 -20.65
C TRP A 627 0.94 -4.33 -21.85
N ALA A 628 2.16 -4.30 -22.38
CA ALA A 628 2.49 -3.55 -23.58
C ALA A 628 3.35 -4.35 -24.56
N TRP A 629 3.09 -4.16 -25.85
CA TRP A 629 3.78 -4.87 -26.94
C TRP A 629 3.92 -4.01 -28.19
N MET A 630 4.85 -4.42 -29.06
CA MET A 630 4.90 -4.01 -30.46
C MET A 630 4.11 -5.02 -31.29
N ALA A 631 3.18 -4.55 -32.12
CA ALA A 631 2.65 -5.33 -33.24
C ALA A 631 3.58 -5.18 -34.44
N VAL A 632 4.07 -6.29 -34.99
CA VAL A 632 5.09 -6.28 -36.05
C VAL A 632 4.80 -7.25 -37.18
N HIS A 633 5.37 -6.96 -38.34
CA HIS A 633 5.52 -7.91 -39.44
C HIS A 633 6.96 -7.92 -39.97
N TYR A 634 7.33 -9.01 -40.64
CA TYR A 634 8.64 -9.11 -41.27
C TYR A 634 8.57 -8.52 -42.69
N GLY A 635 9.42 -7.53 -42.98
CA GLY A 635 9.40 -6.81 -44.25
C GLY A 635 10.70 -6.06 -44.52
N GLU A 636 10.79 -5.46 -45.71
CA GLU A 636 11.95 -4.66 -46.12
C GLU A 636 11.89 -3.26 -45.49
N HIS A 637 12.89 -2.92 -44.68
CA HIS A 637 13.07 -1.59 -44.12
C HIS A 637 13.44 -0.57 -45.22
N ALA A 638 13.20 0.72 -44.98
CA ALA A 638 13.53 1.80 -45.94
C ALA A 638 15.02 1.86 -46.34
N THR A 639 15.90 1.23 -45.57
CA THR A 639 17.34 1.09 -45.86
C THR A 639 17.70 -0.17 -46.67
N GLY A 640 16.71 -0.95 -47.12
CA GLY A 640 16.87 -2.14 -47.96
C GLY A 640 17.14 -3.47 -47.22
N ASN A 641 17.12 -3.47 -45.88
CA ASN A 641 17.33 -4.68 -45.08
C ASN A 641 15.99 -5.24 -44.59
N ASN A 642 15.81 -6.56 -44.63
CA ASN A 642 14.63 -7.19 -44.05
C ASN A 642 14.74 -7.26 -42.52
N THR A 643 13.69 -6.83 -41.83
CA THR A 643 13.60 -6.81 -40.36
C THR A 643 12.14 -6.86 -39.91
N TYR A 644 11.91 -6.93 -38.59
CA TYR A 644 10.60 -6.69 -38.02
C TYR A 644 10.28 -5.20 -38.02
N LEU A 645 9.29 -4.82 -38.82
CA LEU A 645 8.75 -3.47 -38.91
C LEU A 645 7.62 -3.32 -37.89
N VAL A 646 7.57 -2.18 -37.19
CA VAL A 646 6.56 -1.91 -36.16
C VAL A 646 5.34 -1.26 -36.79
N ASP A 647 4.22 -1.98 -36.79
CA ASP A 647 2.94 -1.48 -37.30
C ASP A 647 2.22 -0.61 -36.26
N ALA A 648 2.28 -1.02 -34.99
CA ALA A 648 1.63 -0.32 -33.88
C ALA A 648 2.30 -0.64 -32.54
N PHE A 649 2.12 0.26 -31.58
CA PHE A 649 2.32 -0.02 -30.15
C PHE A 649 0.97 -0.36 -29.52
N ILE A 650 0.98 -1.31 -28.60
CA ILE A 650 -0.22 -1.87 -27.97
C ILE A 650 -0.09 -1.73 -26.46
N HIS A 651 -1.17 -1.32 -25.82
CA HIS A 651 -1.43 -1.58 -24.41
C HIS A 651 -2.69 -2.44 -24.28
N TYR A 652 -2.63 -3.41 -23.38
CA TYR A 652 -3.73 -4.30 -23.07
C TYR A 652 -3.94 -4.38 -21.56
N GLN A 653 -5.19 -4.22 -21.13
CA GLN A 653 -5.60 -4.41 -19.75
C GLN A 653 -6.44 -5.69 -19.65
N VAL A 654 -5.97 -6.65 -18.85
CA VAL A 654 -6.56 -8.00 -18.75
C VAL A 654 -7.95 -7.97 -18.11
N SER A 655 -8.10 -7.24 -16.99
CA SER A 655 -9.33 -7.19 -16.19
C SER A 655 -10.54 -6.64 -16.94
N THR A 656 -10.31 -5.70 -17.86
CA THR A 656 -11.37 -5.01 -18.60
C THR A 656 -11.45 -5.42 -20.07
N ASP A 657 -10.54 -6.29 -20.54
CA ASP A 657 -10.32 -6.61 -21.96
C ASP A 657 -10.11 -5.37 -22.85
N THR A 658 -9.57 -4.29 -22.27
CA THR A 658 -9.37 -3.02 -22.96
C THR A 658 -8.07 -3.02 -23.75
N VAL A 659 -8.14 -2.61 -25.02
CA VAL A 659 -6.98 -2.42 -25.90
C VAL A 659 -6.86 -0.94 -26.25
N HIS A 660 -5.66 -0.39 -26.03
CA HIS A 660 -5.25 0.89 -26.60
C HIS A 660 -4.13 0.64 -27.59
N ALA A 661 -4.09 1.41 -28.68
CA ALA A 661 -3.08 1.25 -29.70
C ALA A 661 -2.68 2.59 -30.30
N MET A 662 -1.43 2.66 -30.75
CA MET A 662 -0.90 3.81 -31.47
C MET A 662 -0.19 3.32 -32.74
N ALA A 663 -0.76 3.67 -33.89
CA ALA A 663 -0.18 3.49 -35.21
C ALA A 663 0.47 4.82 -35.67
N PRO A 664 1.37 4.79 -36.68
CA PRO A 664 2.01 6.00 -37.20
C PRO A 664 1.02 7.09 -37.65
N GLY A 665 -0.13 6.71 -38.20
CA GLY A 665 -1.17 7.63 -38.68
C GLY A 665 -1.83 8.45 -37.56
N ASP A 666 -1.86 7.95 -36.33
CA ASP A 666 -2.50 8.61 -35.18
C ASP A 666 -1.74 9.86 -34.71
N LEU A 667 -0.53 10.06 -35.24
CA LEU A 667 0.35 11.20 -34.93
C LEU A 667 0.14 12.41 -35.87
N ALA A 668 -0.85 12.36 -36.77
CA ALA A 668 -1.04 13.38 -37.82
C ALA A 668 -1.47 14.78 -37.32
N GLU A 669 -2.11 14.90 -36.14
CA GLU A 669 -2.68 16.16 -35.63
C GLU A 669 -1.80 16.88 -34.58
N SER A 670 -0.56 16.45 -34.47
CA SER A 670 0.38 16.83 -33.41
C SER A 670 1.06 18.18 -33.62
N ASN A 671 0.28 19.28 -33.64
CA ASN A 671 0.81 20.64 -33.72
C ASN A 671 1.42 21.17 -32.39
N GLN A 672 1.67 20.32 -31.40
CA GLN A 672 2.28 20.75 -30.13
C GLN A 672 3.77 21.08 -30.30
N ALA A 673 4.18 22.22 -29.75
CA ALA A 673 5.54 22.72 -29.83
C ALA A 673 6.54 21.70 -29.25
N GLY A 674 7.43 21.17 -30.10
CA GLY A 674 8.49 20.23 -29.73
C GLY A 674 8.31 18.79 -30.20
N GLY A 675 7.19 18.43 -30.84
CA GLY A 675 6.89 17.03 -31.16
C GLY A 675 7.64 16.42 -32.36
N GLY A 676 7.79 17.13 -33.49
CA GLY A 676 8.24 16.48 -34.74
C GLY A 676 7.34 15.29 -35.18
N LEU A 677 6.14 15.20 -34.60
CA LEU A 677 5.30 14.01 -34.57
C LEU A 677 4.61 13.72 -35.91
N THR A 678 4.45 14.72 -36.77
CA THR A 678 3.93 14.49 -38.12
C THR A 678 4.89 13.70 -38.98
N ILE A 679 6.18 13.56 -38.63
CA ILE A 679 7.16 12.83 -39.45
C ILE A 679 6.74 11.37 -39.65
N GLU A 680 6.29 10.67 -38.60
CA GLU A 680 5.82 9.28 -38.73
C GLU A 680 4.52 9.21 -39.54
N ALA A 681 3.56 10.11 -39.27
CA ALA A 681 2.30 10.16 -40.01
C ALA A 681 2.51 10.53 -41.50
N ASP A 682 3.42 11.43 -41.81
CA ASP A 682 3.71 11.89 -43.17
C ASP A 682 4.47 10.84 -43.96
N LYS A 683 5.40 10.12 -43.34
CA LYS A 683 6.05 8.96 -43.97
C LYS A 683 5.05 7.84 -44.23
N ALA A 684 4.18 7.57 -43.27
CA ALA A 684 3.10 6.59 -43.41
C ALA A 684 2.13 6.88 -44.57
N LYS A 685 1.86 8.16 -44.89
CA LYS A 685 1.01 8.54 -46.04
C LYS A 685 1.57 8.11 -47.41
N HIS A 686 2.88 7.89 -47.51
CA HIS A 686 3.56 7.62 -48.77
C HIS A 686 3.94 6.14 -48.96
N THR A 687 3.59 5.27 -48.01
CA THR A 687 3.83 3.82 -48.09
C THR A 687 2.51 3.05 -48.16
N GLY A 688 2.47 1.93 -48.89
CA GLY A 688 1.29 1.04 -48.92
C GLY A 688 1.03 0.31 -47.59
N THR A 689 1.96 0.43 -46.64
CA THR A 689 1.95 -0.23 -45.33
C THR A 689 2.59 0.73 -44.31
N PRO A 690 1.79 1.45 -43.52
CA PRO A 690 2.30 2.45 -42.59
C PRO A 690 2.98 1.76 -41.40
N THR A 691 4.28 2.01 -41.21
CA THR A 691 5.10 1.46 -40.11
C THR A 691 5.91 2.58 -39.47
N PHE A 692 6.27 2.42 -38.20
CA PHE A 692 7.20 3.34 -37.54
C PHE A 692 8.59 3.22 -38.15
N SER A 693 9.22 4.38 -38.36
CA SER A 693 10.53 4.45 -39.03
C SER A 693 11.67 3.81 -38.23
N TYR A 694 11.50 3.66 -36.92
CA TYR A 694 12.47 3.01 -36.05
C TYR A 694 11.77 2.04 -35.11
N ARG A 695 12.32 0.83 -35.01
CA ARG A 695 11.99 -0.13 -33.96
C ARG A 695 12.69 0.31 -32.66
N PRO A 696 11.99 0.39 -31.52
CA PRO A 696 12.66 0.59 -30.23
C PRO A 696 13.47 -0.65 -29.84
N ASN A 697 14.31 -0.54 -28.80
CA ASN A 697 14.94 -1.73 -28.21
C ASN A 697 13.88 -2.66 -27.63
N MET A 698 12.94 -2.11 -26.87
CA MET A 698 11.87 -2.85 -26.19
C MET A 698 10.70 -1.93 -25.87
N ILE A 699 9.62 -2.51 -25.36
CA ILE A 699 8.46 -1.79 -24.79
C ILE A 699 8.07 -2.48 -23.48
N GLU A 700 7.57 -1.73 -22.49
CA GLU A 700 7.12 -2.33 -21.23
C GLU A 700 6.10 -1.42 -20.52
N MET A 701 5.46 -1.98 -19.50
CA MET A 701 4.69 -1.18 -18.55
C MET A 701 5.56 -0.67 -17.41
N SER A 702 5.26 0.52 -16.90
CA SER A 702 5.73 0.95 -15.58
C SER A 702 5.25 -0.04 -14.50
N PRO A 703 6.05 -0.32 -13.44
CA PRO A 703 5.68 -1.25 -12.38
C PRO A 703 4.30 -1.03 -11.74
N SER A 704 3.79 0.20 -11.68
CA SER A 704 2.48 0.53 -11.09
C SER A 704 1.37 0.70 -12.14
N GLY A 705 1.63 0.34 -13.40
CA GLY A 705 0.63 0.43 -14.48
C GLY A 705 0.26 1.86 -14.88
N THR A 706 1.07 2.87 -14.53
CA THR A 706 0.77 4.30 -14.74
C THR A 706 1.15 4.81 -16.13
N GLY A 707 1.97 4.07 -16.89
CA GLY A 707 2.33 4.42 -18.26
C GLY A 707 3.12 3.34 -19.00
N ILE A 708 3.35 3.58 -20.28
CA ILE A 708 4.02 2.67 -21.22
C ILE A 708 5.38 3.25 -21.60
N VAL A 709 6.45 2.49 -21.44
CA VAL A 709 7.78 2.97 -21.86
C VAL A 709 8.12 2.43 -23.24
N ILE A 710 8.35 3.34 -24.19
CA ILE A 710 8.87 3.00 -25.51
C ILE A 710 10.36 3.33 -25.54
N HIS A 711 11.22 2.30 -25.60
CA HIS A 711 12.68 2.45 -25.49
C HIS A 711 13.32 2.82 -26.82
N MET A 712 13.04 4.02 -27.29
CA MET A 712 13.63 4.54 -28.51
C MET A 712 15.10 4.91 -28.30
N GLY A 713 15.90 4.65 -29.33
CA GLY A 713 17.29 5.07 -29.33
C GLY A 713 17.47 6.57 -29.45
N ARG A 714 18.56 7.07 -28.89
CA ARG A 714 18.95 8.48 -29.00
C ARG A 714 19.09 8.88 -30.47
N LYS A 715 18.61 10.08 -30.81
CA LYS A 715 18.73 10.66 -32.15
C LYS A 715 19.76 11.79 -32.13
N TRP A 716 20.60 11.83 -33.16
CA TRP A 716 21.67 12.82 -33.30
C TRP A 716 22.23 12.88 -34.72
N ASP A 717 22.76 14.03 -35.10
CA ASP A 717 23.21 14.34 -36.47
C ASP A 717 24.74 14.34 -36.57
N ASP A 718 25.33 13.13 -36.55
CA ASP A 718 26.75 12.94 -36.84
C ASP A 718 27.01 11.54 -37.45
N ALA A 719 26.86 11.45 -38.77
CA ALA A 719 27.01 10.20 -39.50
C ALA A 719 28.40 9.56 -39.35
N ALA A 720 29.45 10.34 -39.04
CA ALA A 720 30.81 9.81 -38.87
C ALA A 720 30.96 8.95 -37.60
N TYR A 721 30.05 9.11 -36.64
CA TYR A 721 30.04 8.38 -35.38
C TYR A 721 28.75 7.56 -35.16
N GLY A 722 27.99 7.29 -36.24
CA GLY A 722 26.77 6.48 -36.17
C GLY A 722 25.49 7.25 -35.84
N GLY A 723 25.50 8.58 -35.99
CA GLY A 723 24.29 9.42 -35.91
C GLY A 723 23.21 8.96 -36.87
N ALA A 724 21.99 8.81 -36.35
CA ALA A 724 20.82 8.37 -37.09
C ALA A 724 19.58 9.19 -36.68
N GLY A 725 18.74 9.52 -37.67
CA GLY A 725 17.45 10.17 -37.47
C GLY A 725 17.54 11.65 -37.07
N ALA A 726 18.32 12.45 -37.80
CA ALA A 726 18.44 13.90 -37.55
C ALA A 726 17.10 14.62 -37.41
N ASP A 727 16.10 14.25 -38.23
CA ASP A 727 14.75 14.83 -38.18
C ASP A 727 13.98 14.54 -36.86
N TYR A 728 14.45 13.56 -36.07
CA TYR A 728 13.81 13.13 -34.83
C TYR A 728 14.45 13.72 -33.58
N ILE A 729 15.53 14.49 -33.71
CA ILE A 729 16.21 15.09 -32.55
C ILE A 729 15.24 15.96 -31.75
N GLY A 730 15.12 15.70 -30.45
CA GLY A 730 14.19 16.42 -29.57
C GLY A 730 12.72 16.01 -29.67
N SER A 731 12.36 15.06 -30.54
CA SER A 731 11.02 14.46 -30.60
C SER A 731 10.78 13.45 -29.47
N TRP A 732 9.54 12.96 -29.33
CA TRP A 732 9.21 11.85 -28.42
C TRP A 732 9.79 10.48 -28.84
N PHE A 733 10.48 10.43 -29.98
CA PHE A 733 11.23 9.26 -30.46
C PHE A 733 12.75 9.44 -30.33
N ASP A 734 13.22 10.50 -29.66
CA ASP A 734 14.61 10.69 -29.26
C ASP A 734 14.83 10.27 -27.80
N GLY A 735 15.23 9.02 -27.63
CA GLY A 735 15.41 8.40 -26.31
C GLY A 735 14.11 7.84 -25.71
N PRO A 736 14.18 7.08 -24.60
CA PRO A 736 13.01 6.50 -23.97
C PRO A 736 12.05 7.54 -23.38
N HIS A 737 10.76 7.34 -23.66
CA HIS A 737 9.66 8.16 -23.14
C HIS A 737 8.60 7.28 -22.48
N LEU A 738 8.03 7.79 -21.38
CA LEU A 738 6.83 7.25 -20.76
C LEU A 738 5.61 7.89 -21.40
N TRP A 739 4.78 7.06 -22.03
CA TRP A 739 3.52 7.42 -22.67
C TRP A 739 2.35 7.14 -21.72
N PRO A 740 1.24 7.91 -21.83
CA PRO A 740 0.01 7.56 -21.14
C PRO A 740 -0.51 6.20 -21.62
N VAL A 741 -1.19 5.46 -20.73
CA VAL A 741 -1.67 4.08 -20.98
C VAL A 741 -2.65 3.96 -22.15
N ASP A 742 -3.33 5.05 -22.49
CA ASP A 742 -4.28 5.14 -23.60
C ASP A 742 -3.66 5.76 -24.87
N PHE A 743 -2.36 6.04 -24.85
CA PHE A 743 -1.63 6.79 -25.87
C PHE A 743 -2.22 8.18 -26.18
N ASN A 744 -3.09 8.73 -25.32
CA ASN A 744 -3.71 10.03 -25.54
C ASN A 744 -2.77 11.17 -25.15
N TYR A 745 -1.84 11.45 -26.05
CA TYR A 745 -0.82 12.49 -25.89
C TYR A 745 -1.38 13.92 -25.88
N HIS A 746 -2.64 14.12 -26.29
CA HIS A 746 -3.31 15.42 -26.16
C HIS A 746 -3.72 15.72 -24.72
N ASN A 747 -4.10 14.68 -23.97
CA ASN A 747 -4.45 14.80 -22.56
C ASN A 747 -3.21 14.83 -21.67
N GLN A 748 -2.22 13.99 -21.98
CA GLN A 748 -0.98 13.89 -21.22
C GLN A 748 0.21 13.70 -22.18
N ALA A 749 1.06 14.71 -22.28
CA ALA A 749 2.27 14.61 -23.08
C ALA A 749 3.21 13.51 -22.55
N PRO A 750 3.82 12.70 -23.42
CA PRO A 750 4.85 11.74 -23.03
C PRO A 750 6.03 12.42 -22.33
N VAL A 751 6.57 11.75 -21.31
CA VAL A 751 7.66 12.25 -20.48
C VAL A 751 8.95 11.56 -20.86
N LYS A 752 9.99 12.30 -21.27
CA LYS A 752 11.32 11.74 -21.50
C LYS A 752 11.89 11.21 -20.18
N ILE A 753 12.33 9.96 -20.15
CA ILE A 753 12.82 9.31 -18.92
C ILE A 753 14.22 8.72 -19.05
N SER A 754 14.82 8.75 -20.24
CA SER A 754 16.24 8.45 -20.43
C SER A 754 16.77 9.16 -21.67
N VAL A 755 18.09 9.26 -21.77
CA VAL A 755 18.79 9.77 -22.96
C VAL A 755 18.82 8.73 -24.09
N SER A 756 18.88 7.43 -23.76
CA SER A 756 19.05 6.31 -24.71
C SER A 756 18.42 5.02 -24.15
N GLU A 757 18.18 4.07 -25.04
CA GLU A 757 17.56 2.76 -24.87
C GLU A 757 18.42 1.68 -24.22
N THR A 758 19.73 1.92 -24.02
CA THR A 758 20.74 0.89 -23.69
C THR A 758 20.45 0.03 -22.45
N HIS A 759 20.97 0.38 -21.27
CA HIS A 759 20.76 -0.40 -20.04
C HIS A 759 19.82 0.36 -19.11
N SER A 760 18.75 -0.29 -18.68
CA SER A 760 17.77 0.30 -17.76
C SER A 760 17.08 -0.72 -16.88
N GLY A 761 16.43 -0.23 -15.83
CA GLY A 761 15.69 -1.02 -14.86
C GLY A 761 14.75 -0.14 -14.05
N TRP A 762 14.22 -0.69 -12.96
CA TRP A 762 13.19 -0.02 -12.16
C TRP A 762 13.52 -0.07 -10.67
N ALA A 763 13.16 1.00 -9.98
CA ALA A 763 13.20 1.06 -8.53
C ALA A 763 12.10 1.97 -8.00
N PHE A 764 12.07 2.11 -6.68
CA PHE A 764 11.20 3.06 -5.98
C PHE A 764 12.06 3.98 -5.13
N ASN A 765 11.76 5.27 -5.07
CA ASN A 765 12.45 6.19 -4.15
C ASN A 765 11.95 6.00 -2.70
N MET A 766 12.55 6.71 -1.73
CA MET A 766 12.16 6.64 -0.31
C MET A 766 10.71 7.07 -0.02
N LEU A 767 10.04 7.73 -0.97
CA LEU A 767 8.62 8.09 -0.92
C LEU A 767 7.73 7.07 -1.64
N GLU A 768 8.29 5.90 -2.00
CA GLU A 768 7.63 4.84 -2.78
C GLU A 768 7.14 5.28 -4.17
N GLN A 769 7.74 6.32 -4.76
CA GLN A 769 7.43 6.72 -6.13
C GLN A 769 8.30 5.93 -7.11
N GLU A 770 7.74 5.61 -8.28
CA GLU A 770 8.44 4.92 -9.35
C GLU A 770 9.63 5.72 -9.87
N VAL A 771 10.76 5.03 -10.02
CA VAL A 771 12.00 5.57 -10.52
C VAL A 771 12.51 4.68 -11.64
N PHE A 772 12.67 5.26 -12.82
CA PHE A 772 13.34 4.63 -13.93
C PHE A 772 14.86 4.77 -13.75
N ILE A 773 15.58 3.67 -13.78
CA ILE A 773 17.04 3.63 -13.67
C ILE A 773 17.61 3.48 -15.07
N SER A 774 18.57 4.31 -15.45
CA SER A 774 19.14 4.25 -16.81
C SER A 774 20.62 4.57 -16.85
N GLN A 775 21.31 3.97 -17.81
CA GLN A 775 22.65 4.37 -18.22
C GLN A 775 22.56 5.65 -19.06
N ASN A 776 23.36 6.65 -18.69
CA ASN A 776 23.49 7.89 -19.45
C ASN A 776 24.79 7.91 -20.25
N ASN A 777 24.70 7.51 -21.52
CA ASN A 777 25.85 7.47 -22.44
C ASN A 777 26.36 8.85 -22.89
N ARG A 778 25.76 9.95 -22.40
CA ARG A 778 26.19 11.31 -22.70
C ARG A 778 27.03 11.91 -21.59
N THR A 779 26.71 11.60 -20.34
CA THR A 779 27.43 12.09 -19.16
C THR A 779 28.25 11.01 -18.46
N ASP A 780 28.14 9.76 -18.93
CA ASP A 780 28.75 8.57 -18.32
C ASP A 780 28.34 8.37 -16.86
N LYS A 781 27.08 8.71 -16.58
CA LYS A 781 26.43 8.59 -15.26
C LYS A 781 25.37 7.50 -15.28
N LEU A 782 25.01 7.09 -14.07
CA LEU A 782 23.87 6.24 -13.79
C LEU A 782 22.77 7.15 -13.27
N ASP A 783 21.65 7.23 -13.99
CA ASP A 783 20.56 8.15 -13.69
C ASP A 783 19.41 7.42 -13.01
N ALA A 784 18.81 8.08 -12.02
CA ALA A 784 17.54 7.73 -11.39
C ALA A 784 16.52 8.83 -11.70
N ILE A 785 15.47 8.50 -12.44
CA ILE A 785 14.47 9.45 -12.94
C ILE A 785 13.10 9.11 -12.36
N THR A 786 12.54 10.01 -11.54
CA THR A 786 11.13 9.89 -11.14
C THR A 786 10.22 10.13 -12.35
N ILE A 787 9.18 9.31 -12.50
CA ILE A 787 8.35 9.35 -13.71
C ILE A 787 7.04 10.15 -13.56
N ALA A 788 6.67 10.54 -12.34
CA ALA A 788 5.44 11.27 -12.04
C ALA A 788 5.67 12.38 -10.97
N GLY A 789 4.79 13.38 -10.97
CA GLY A 789 4.86 14.54 -10.07
C GLY A 789 5.70 15.71 -10.61
N GLU A 790 5.87 16.76 -9.81
CA GLU A 790 6.53 18.01 -10.23
C GLU A 790 7.99 17.84 -10.67
N LYS A 791 8.66 16.79 -10.19
CA LYS A 791 10.05 16.45 -10.53
C LYS A 791 10.14 15.27 -11.50
N ALA A 792 9.09 15.02 -12.27
CA ALA A 792 9.11 13.98 -13.29
C ALA A 792 10.06 14.34 -14.45
N GLY A 793 10.64 13.31 -15.06
CA GLY A 793 11.34 13.41 -16.34
C GLY A 793 12.85 13.64 -16.26
N TYR A 794 13.51 13.38 -17.38
CA TYR A 794 14.96 13.28 -17.54
C TYR A 794 15.72 14.54 -17.08
N ASP A 795 15.15 15.73 -17.23
CA ASP A 795 15.79 16.98 -16.80
C ASP A 795 15.88 17.11 -15.26
N HIS A 796 15.08 16.33 -14.52
CA HIS A 796 15.06 16.27 -13.05
C HIS A 796 15.78 15.03 -12.48
N ARG A 797 16.52 14.30 -13.32
CA ARG A 797 17.23 13.08 -12.93
C ARG A 797 18.20 13.30 -11.77
N ILE A 798 18.41 12.23 -11.01
CA ILE A 798 19.46 12.12 -10.00
C ILE A 798 20.58 11.25 -10.57
N GLU A 799 21.76 11.82 -10.76
CA GLU A 799 22.97 11.06 -11.10
C GLU A 799 23.47 10.37 -9.81
N VAL A 800 23.36 9.03 -9.74
CA VAL A 800 23.63 8.26 -8.51
C VAL A 800 25.06 7.70 -8.47
N ALA A 801 25.67 7.44 -9.62
CA ALA A 801 27.02 6.94 -9.73
C ALA A 801 27.60 7.28 -11.12
N SER A 802 28.90 7.05 -11.31
CA SER A 802 29.57 7.25 -12.60
C SER A 802 30.16 5.96 -13.13
N HIS A 803 29.95 5.68 -14.42
CA HIS A 803 30.57 4.55 -15.10
C HIS A 803 32.10 4.67 -15.06
N GLY A 804 32.66 5.87 -15.20
CA GLY A 804 34.10 6.08 -15.07
C GLY A 804 34.68 5.69 -13.70
N ASP A 805 33.89 5.80 -12.63
CA ASP A 805 34.31 5.35 -11.29
C ASP A 805 34.24 3.83 -11.14
N LEU A 806 33.23 3.20 -11.74
CA LEU A 806 33.05 1.74 -11.76
C LEU A 806 34.10 1.06 -12.67
N GLY A 807 34.55 1.74 -13.72
CA GLY A 807 35.52 1.28 -14.70
C GLY A 807 34.91 1.10 -16.10
N TRP A 808 35.65 1.45 -17.15
CA TRP A 808 35.13 1.51 -18.52
C TRP A 808 35.05 0.18 -19.28
N GLN A 809 35.76 -0.85 -18.82
CA GLN A 809 35.87 -2.13 -19.54
C GLN A 809 34.86 -3.18 -19.06
N GLN A 810 33.68 -2.75 -18.60
CA GLN A 810 32.64 -3.65 -18.10
C GLN A 810 31.28 -3.28 -18.68
N GLY A 811 30.46 -4.29 -18.93
CA GLY A 811 29.03 -4.13 -19.14
C GLY A 811 28.27 -4.35 -17.83
N PHE A 812 26.98 -4.03 -17.83
CA PHE A 812 26.14 -4.19 -16.64
C PHE A 812 24.66 -4.16 -16.96
N HIS A 813 23.84 -4.81 -16.13
CA HIS A 813 22.39 -4.68 -16.18
C HIS A 813 21.84 -4.09 -14.87
N PHE A 814 20.59 -3.62 -14.94
CA PHE A 814 19.82 -3.17 -13.80
C PHE A 814 18.65 -4.12 -13.54
N GLY A 815 18.33 -4.29 -12.25
CA GLY A 815 17.17 -5.07 -11.83
C GLY A 815 15.87 -4.26 -11.76
N LYS A 816 14.75 -4.97 -11.53
CA LYS A 816 13.50 -4.38 -11.03
C LYS A 816 13.42 -4.55 -9.51
N MET A 817 13.70 -3.49 -8.77
CA MET A 817 13.58 -3.48 -7.31
C MET A 817 12.13 -3.38 -6.87
N PRO A 818 11.71 -4.15 -5.84
CA PRO A 818 10.33 -4.10 -5.37
C PRO A 818 10.05 -2.87 -4.53
N ARG A 819 8.78 -2.45 -4.51
CA ARG A 819 8.29 -1.30 -3.75
C ARG A 819 8.52 -1.41 -2.23
N SER A 820 8.63 -2.63 -1.70
CA SER A 820 8.92 -2.88 -0.28
C SER A 820 10.38 -2.61 0.11
N LYS A 821 11.28 -2.39 -0.86
CA LYS A 821 12.69 -2.02 -0.66
C LYS A 821 13.01 -0.65 -1.28
N PRO A 822 12.31 0.44 -0.88
CA PRO A 822 12.49 1.75 -1.49
C PRO A 822 13.89 2.34 -1.21
N GLY A 823 14.36 3.19 -2.12
CA GLY A 823 15.61 3.94 -2.01
C GLY A 823 16.86 3.23 -2.51
N TRP A 824 16.71 2.07 -3.16
CA TRP A 824 17.82 1.25 -3.66
C TRP A 824 17.57 0.81 -5.09
N LEU A 825 18.63 0.69 -5.87
CA LEU A 825 18.64 0.03 -7.18
C LEU A 825 19.56 -1.21 -7.12
N PHE A 826 19.23 -2.22 -7.93
CA PHE A 826 20.07 -3.40 -8.13
C PHE A 826 20.92 -3.25 -9.39
N TYR A 827 22.21 -3.55 -9.27
CA TYR A 827 23.21 -3.45 -10.33
C TYR A 827 24.01 -4.76 -10.40
N ASN A 828 24.15 -5.33 -11.59
CA ASN A 828 25.08 -6.42 -11.84
C ASN A 828 26.02 -6.06 -12.99
N SER A 829 27.31 -6.33 -12.83
CA SER A 829 28.32 -6.11 -13.88
C SER A 829 28.91 -7.41 -14.40
N TYR A 830 29.45 -7.34 -15.62
CA TYR A 830 30.22 -8.39 -16.24
C TYR A 830 31.44 -7.81 -16.98
N SER A 831 32.57 -8.50 -16.94
CA SER A 831 33.79 -8.06 -17.62
C SER A 831 34.79 -9.21 -17.84
N ARG A 832 35.63 -9.03 -18.87
CA ARG A 832 36.87 -9.81 -19.06
C ARG A 832 38.00 -9.30 -18.16
N ASP A 833 37.92 -8.04 -17.74
CA ASP A 833 38.92 -7.37 -16.91
C ASP A 833 38.54 -7.48 -15.43
N ASN A 834 39.23 -8.37 -14.71
CA ASN A 834 39.06 -8.56 -13.28
C ASN A 834 39.88 -7.57 -12.42
N SER A 835 40.56 -6.59 -13.03
CA SER A 835 41.31 -5.57 -12.30
C SER A 835 40.46 -4.40 -11.81
N LEU A 836 39.23 -4.28 -12.30
CA LEU A 836 38.30 -3.23 -11.90
C LEU A 836 37.57 -3.64 -10.61
N TRP A 837 37.47 -2.71 -9.65
CA TRP A 837 36.83 -3.01 -8.37
C TRP A 837 35.34 -3.34 -8.49
N ALA A 838 34.67 -2.82 -9.53
CA ALA A 838 33.27 -3.06 -9.79
C ALA A 838 33.02 -4.14 -10.86
N ALA A 839 34.05 -4.81 -11.39
CA ALA A 839 33.87 -5.86 -12.39
C ALA A 839 33.34 -7.16 -11.79
N ASN A 840 32.39 -7.80 -12.50
CA ASN A 840 31.81 -9.09 -12.13
C ASN A 840 31.21 -9.10 -10.72
N GLN A 841 30.41 -8.08 -10.36
CA GLN A 841 29.84 -7.90 -9.01
C GLN A 841 28.31 -7.74 -9.04
N PHE A 842 27.66 -8.20 -7.98
CA PHE A 842 26.31 -7.82 -7.60
C PHE A 842 26.35 -6.70 -6.54
N MET A 843 25.57 -5.63 -6.76
CA MET A 843 25.55 -4.47 -5.88
C MET A 843 24.13 -3.93 -5.65
N MET A 844 23.90 -3.39 -4.45
CA MET A 844 22.81 -2.43 -4.20
C MET A 844 23.40 -1.03 -4.11
N ILE A 845 22.87 -0.09 -4.89
CA ILE A 845 23.28 1.32 -4.88
C ILE A 845 22.14 2.16 -4.32
N GLN A 846 22.43 2.99 -3.33
CA GLN A 846 21.44 3.88 -2.74
C GLN A 846 21.05 4.99 -3.74
N ILE A 847 19.75 5.26 -3.90
CA ILE A 847 19.24 6.29 -4.79
C ILE A 847 19.39 7.66 -4.11
N LYS A 848 20.56 8.27 -4.28
CA LYS A 848 20.89 9.64 -3.86
C LYS A 848 21.84 10.27 -4.88
N PRO A 849 21.91 11.61 -4.96
CA PRO A 849 22.92 12.27 -5.77
C PRO A 849 24.32 11.76 -5.43
N GLU A 850 25.14 11.50 -6.45
CA GLU A 850 26.54 11.06 -6.31
C GLU A 850 27.34 11.98 -5.37
N THR A 851 27.04 13.28 -5.38
CA THR A 851 27.64 14.30 -4.50
C THR A 851 27.36 14.07 -3.01
N GLN A 852 26.34 13.28 -2.67
CA GLN A 852 26.01 12.87 -1.31
C GLN A 852 26.61 11.51 -0.92
N GLN A 853 27.50 10.96 -1.75
CA GLN A 853 28.20 9.69 -1.51
C GLN A 853 27.22 8.55 -1.19
N PRO A 854 26.37 8.15 -2.15
CA PRO A 854 25.41 7.07 -1.94
C PRO A 854 26.12 5.80 -1.46
N ALA A 855 25.48 5.09 -0.52
CA ALA A 855 25.99 3.81 -0.07
C ALA A 855 25.94 2.79 -1.24
N ILE A 856 27.07 2.13 -1.48
CA ILE A 856 27.18 1.00 -2.41
C ILE A 856 27.47 -0.24 -1.58
N TRP A 857 26.48 -1.13 -1.46
CA TRP A 857 26.68 -2.44 -0.85
C TRP A 857 27.07 -3.45 -1.92
N ARG A 858 28.26 -4.04 -1.75
CA ARG A 858 28.78 -5.11 -2.61
C ARG A 858 28.38 -6.46 -2.02
N ILE A 859 27.46 -7.14 -2.71
CA ILE A 859 26.79 -8.34 -2.23
C ILE A 859 27.69 -9.56 -2.40
N SER A 860 28.20 -9.76 -3.61
CA SER A 860 29.01 -10.91 -4.00
C SER A 860 29.63 -10.67 -5.38
N PRO A 861 30.78 -11.27 -5.71
CA PRO A 861 31.15 -11.54 -7.09
C PRO A 861 30.04 -12.33 -7.81
N SER A 862 29.95 -12.22 -9.13
CA SER A 862 28.99 -12.98 -9.94
C SER A 862 29.39 -14.43 -10.19
N TYR A 863 30.63 -14.80 -9.82
CA TYR A 863 31.21 -16.12 -10.06
C TYR A 863 31.17 -16.53 -11.54
N ASN A 864 31.11 -15.57 -12.46
CA ASN A 864 30.96 -15.82 -13.88
C ASN A 864 32.24 -15.47 -14.65
N HIS A 865 32.51 -16.19 -15.74
CA HIS A 865 33.54 -15.84 -16.72
C HIS A 865 32.87 -15.34 -18.00
N TYR A 866 33.01 -14.05 -18.30
CA TYR A 866 32.51 -13.46 -19.53
C TYR A 866 33.55 -13.58 -20.65
N ASP A 867 33.27 -14.39 -21.68
CA ASP A 867 34.11 -14.50 -22.87
C ASP A 867 33.46 -13.87 -24.11
N GLY A 868 32.65 -12.82 -23.94
CA GLY A 868 32.07 -12.06 -25.05
C GLY A 868 30.80 -12.65 -25.66
N ASN A 869 30.31 -13.79 -25.15
CA ASN A 869 28.99 -14.30 -25.51
C ASN A 869 27.92 -13.58 -24.69
N TYR A 870 26.83 -13.17 -25.34
CA TYR A 870 25.67 -12.55 -24.69
C TYR A 870 25.15 -13.36 -23.49
N ARG A 871 25.18 -14.69 -23.58
CA ARG A 871 24.72 -15.57 -22.50
C ARG A 871 25.68 -15.68 -21.32
N ASP A 872 26.90 -15.16 -21.46
CA ASP A 872 27.90 -15.09 -20.39
C ASP A 872 27.88 -13.72 -19.69
N GLU A 873 26.91 -12.85 -19.96
CA GLU A 873 26.79 -11.54 -19.30
C GLU A 873 26.25 -11.61 -17.86
N ALA A 874 26.09 -12.83 -17.34
CA ALA A 874 25.56 -13.14 -16.02
C ALA A 874 24.24 -12.39 -15.70
N PRO A 875 23.19 -12.51 -16.54
CA PRO A 875 21.89 -11.91 -16.25
C PRO A 875 21.40 -12.33 -14.87
N ALA A 876 20.96 -11.35 -14.07
CA ALA A 876 20.66 -11.52 -12.67
C ALA A 876 19.41 -10.75 -12.28
N ALA A 877 18.45 -11.43 -11.64
CA ALA A 877 17.19 -10.84 -11.26
C ALA A 877 16.94 -10.98 -9.76
N ILE A 878 16.26 -9.98 -9.20
CA ILE A 878 15.84 -9.97 -7.80
C ILE A 878 14.37 -10.42 -7.69
N ASN A 879 14.04 -11.10 -6.60
CA ASN A 879 12.67 -11.51 -6.34
C ASN A 879 11.76 -10.35 -5.87
N MET A 880 10.45 -10.62 -5.82
CA MET A 880 9.44 -9.60 -5.45
C MET A 880 9.57 -9.09 -4.01
N SER A 881 10.17 -9.85 -3.09
CA SER A 881 10.47 -9.40 -1.71
C SER A 881 11.77 -8.60 -1.60
N GLY A 882 12.63 -8.67 -2.61
CA GLY A 882 13.91 -7.97 -2.64
C GLY A 882 14.97 -8.59 -1.74
N ASN A 883 14.84 -9.88 -1.41
CA ASN A 883 15.71 -10.61 -0.49
C ASN A 883 16.37 -11.84 -1.12
N ARG A 884 16.17 -12.10 -2.41
CA ARG A 884 16.85 -13.17 -3.16
C ARG A 884 17.27 -12.70 -4.53
N ILE A 885 18.47 -13.12 -4.95
CA ILE A 885 19.02 -12.86 -6.29
C ILE A 885 19.22 -14.20 -6.98
N TYR A 886 18.78 -14.29 -8.22
CA TYR A 886 18.96 -15.43 -9.11
C TYR A 886 19.78 -15.01 -10.33
N TRP A 887 20.74 -15.82 -10.75
CA TRP A 887 21.53 -15.50 -11.94
C TRP A 887 22.06 -16.73 -12.67
N SER A 888 22.39 -16.54 -13.94
CA SER A 888 23.07 -17.52 -14.78
C SER A 888 24.59 -17.39 -14.62
N SER A 889 25.30 -18.50 -14.41
CA SER A 889 26.77 -18.49 -14.33
C SER A 889 27.38 -19.80 -14.83
N ASN A 890 28.57 -19.71 -15.44
CA ASN A 890 29.44 -20.83 -15.80
C ASN A 890 30.50 -21.15 -14.73
N TRP A 891 30.34 -20.60 -13.52
CA TRP A 891 31.24 -20.78 -12.37
C TRP A 891 32.71 -20.48 -12.70
N GLY A 892 32.98 -19.34 -13.34
CA GLY A 892 34.33 -18.94 -13.74
C GLY A 892 34.90 -19.73 -14.91
N GLY A 893 34.05 -20.32 -15.75
CA GLY A 893 34.46 -21.20 -16.85
C GLY A 893 34.82 -22.62 -16.42
N ALA A 894 34.60 -22.96 -15.15
CA ALA A 894 34.76 -24.33 -14.66
C ALA A 894 33.60 -25.25 -15.11
N LEU A 895 32.47 -24.66 -15.50
CA LEU A 895 31.41 -25.31 -16.28
C LEU A 895 31.53 -24.85 -17.73
N ASP A 896 31.33 -25.77 -18.67
CA ASP A 896 31.27 -25.49 -20.12
C ASP A 896 29.90 -24.98 -20.58
N HIS A 897 28.95 -24.87 -19.65
CA HIS A 897 27.57 -24.41 -19.80
C HIS A 897 27.19 -23.48 -18.63
N ARG A 898 26.00 -22.88 -18.69
CA ARG A 898 25.46 -22.03 -17.64
C ARG A 898 24.43 -22.76 -16.78
N GLU A 899 24.48 -22.43 -15.49
CA GLU A 899 23.57 -22.91 -14.46
C GLU A 899 22.95 -21.75 -13.70
N VAL A 900 21.81 -22.01 -13.06
CA VAL A 900 21.13 -21.04 -12.20
C VAL A 900 21.62 -21.18 -10.77
N PHE A 901 22.08 -20.06 -10.23
CA PHE A 901 22.50 -19.90 -8.83
C PHE A 901 21.59 -18.93 -8.11
N MET A 902 21.62 -18.99 -6.77
CA MET A 902 20.83 -18.13 -5.88
C MET A 902 21.67 -17.62 -4.72
N ILE A 903 21.42 -16.36 -4.33
CA ILE A 903 21.88 -15.76 -3.07
C ILE A 903 20.65 -15.39 -2.23
N GLU A 904 20.65 -15.79 -0.97
CA GLU A 904 19.70 -15.29 0.04
C GLU A 904 20.30 -14.07 0.76
N LEU A 905 19.57 -12.95 0.77
CA LEU A 905 19.93 -11.71 1.48
C LEU A 905 19.18 -11.62 2.81
N PRO A 906 19.73 -10.95 3.84
CA PRO A 906 19.00 -10.77 5.09
C PRO A 906 17.69 -10.00 4.87
N ASP A 907 16.56 -10.48 5.39
CA ASP A 907 15.22 -9.91 5.08
C ASP A 907 15.08 -8.41 5.43
N ASN A 908 15.91 -7.91 6.35
CA ASN A 908 15.97 -6.51 6.81
C ASN A 908 17.25 -5.76 6.39
N TRP A 909 17.94 -6.21 5.32
CA TRP A 909 19.21 -5.62 4.87
C TRP A 909 19.11 -4.11 4.64
N ASP A 910 17.99 -3.63 4.08
CA ASP A 910 17.73 -2.24 3.73
C ASP A 910 17.67 -1.36 4.99
N LYS A 911 17.01 -1.84 6.05
CA LYS A 911 16.96 -1.14 7.35
C LYS A 911 18.33 -1.10 8.00
N THR A 912 19.08 -2.20 7.90
CA THR A 912 20.44 -2.29 8.45
C THR A 912 21.36 -1.27 7.77
N LEU A 913 21.31 -1.16 6.43
CA LEU A 913 22.11 -0.19 5.69
C LEU A 913 21.65 1.25 5.91
N ASN A 914 20.34 1.51 5.93
CA ASN A 914 19.80 2.85 6.17
C ASN A 914 20.15 3.39 7.56
N SER A 915 20.11 2.54 8.61
CA SER A 915 20.50 2.94 9.97
C SER A 915 22.00 3.21 10.13
N ARG A 916 22.87 2.41 9.48
CA ARG A 916 24.32 2.66 9.46
C ARG A 916 24.69 3.96 8.76
N THR A 917 23.97 4.32 7.71
CA THR A 917 24.19 5.57 6.98
C THR A 917 23.86 6.80 7.85
N ALA A 918 22.87 6.69 8.74
CA ALA A 918 22.51 7.77 9.68
C ALA A 918 23.55 7.98 10.80
N GLN A 919 24.30 6.93 11.18
CA GLN A 919 25.33 7.01 12.23
C GLN A 919 26.65 7.61 11.76
N LEU A 920 26.92 7.68 10.45
CA LEU A 920 28.14 8.27 9.88
C LEU A 920 28.02 9.80 9.63
N ILE A 921 26.84 10.38 9.93
CA ILE A 921 26.55 11.83 9.78
C ILE A 921 26.57 12.55 11.16
N HIS A 922 26.82 11.80 12.23
CA HIS A 922 27.11 12.30 13.58
C HIS A 922 28.54 11.93 13.97
#